data_AF-A0A427XEA7-F1
#
_entry.id   AF-A0A427XEA7-F1
#
_cell.length_a   1.000
_cell.length_b   1.000
_cell.length_c   1.000
_cell.angle_alpha   90.00
_cell.angle_beta   90.00
_cell.angle_gamma   90.00
#
_symmetry.space_group_name_H-M   'P 1'
#
loop_
_entity.id
_entity.type
_entity.pdbx_description
1 polymer ?
#
loop_
_entity_poly.entity_id
_entity_poly.type
_entity_poly.pdbx_seq_one_letter_code
_entity_poly.pdbx_strand_id
1 'polypeptide(L)'
;MAHLTAAPADLLNAFLTTTTQDIIPLTAAGVASGCKVFGAAILRKSDLSLVVAATNTETESPLLHGEITCIQKFYSLPADQRPPPGDCVFFATHEPCSLWITWSGFDNHTFLFTYEDTRDAFAIPHDIKILEEVFKVPAKGESEADYTARPLYNKSNAFWTARSVADLVAELPETDRAAAQKRVADVKAQYTGLSETYQSILTLVSGLATAAPATKSSSVTATIRPSTGKNSVKIVGFQNGTVDSFLGIPFAEPPVGSRRFTRPQAKVYQSSVLNATTLQPRCMQQGGDATAPGMSEDCLTINVITPHGACGSSKKLPVMVWIYGGGFVNGSASSFTFPDLPAFGIEIGKPFVLAAANYRLGMFGFPQGADAVANNAANLGLYDQRLSLEWVKHNIASFGGDPTKVTVFGESAGAMSIATHMLNETQDLFRGAILHSGGPNSSPLSPTTIHWAGAQNMTAQNAGCLSPNTTNLGQNMTTWECLKTVDANLIISASKQMMSSAQYAGVFPWSPSIDGVFVPELPSKLLKEGRFARMPFISGNCRDKGTVFTPSAINATSGPAFMHRWYPQGVTDDVLNTLLAHYPNDPANGSPYGTGNETFGLDPSFKQYAALLGDQIFQSRRRYLLRTLNQHKFTNTWAFEFRANETAAQATYRGVAHGSDVSYIFLQAADVAMSREMMVYEINFAYDLDPNGAAKTGNSSLYWPQHQYPANKNIMRMDSGNFTLQQDTLREDQMIVFDDPAINVAIQA
;
A
#
# COMPACT_ATOMS: atom_id res chain seq x y z
N MET A 1 43.74 -0.18 -27.19
CA MET A 1 42.89 -1.22 -26.58
C MET A 1 43.82 -2.24 -25.96
N ALA A 2 44.03 -2.16 -24.64
CA ALA A 2 44.83 -3.15 -23.92
C ALA A 2 43.96 -4.40 -23.76
N HIS A 3 44.20 -5.41 -24.60
CA HIS A 3 43.59 -6.73 -24.48
C HIS A 3 43.77 -7.27 -23.05
N LEU A 4 42.74 -7.93 -22.49
CA LEU A 4 42.85 -8.64 -21.22
C LEU A 4 44.11 -9.52 -21.23
N THR A 5 45.07 -9.25 -20.35
CA THR A 5 46.34 -9.99 -20.27
C THR A 5 46.27 -11.23 -19.39
N ALA A 6 45.21 -11.39 -18.59
CA ALA A 6 45.02 -12.53 -17.71
C ALA A 6 44.56 -13.77 -18.47
N ALA A 7 45.07 -14.95 -18.11
CA ALA A 7 44.66 -16.20 -18.73
C ALA A 7 43.18 -16.50 -18.43
N PRO A 8 42.44 -17.19 -19.32
CA PRO A 8 41.04 -17.52 -19.11
C PRO A 8 40.77 -18.25 -17.79
N ALA A 9 41.72 -19.10 -17.34
CA ALA A 9 41.66 -19.79 -16.06
C ALA A 9 41.69 -18.83 -14.85
N ASP A 10 42.53 -17.80 -14.90
CA ASP A 10 42.67 -16.82 -13.81
C ASP A 10 41.42 -15.94 -13.72
N LEU A 11 40.89 -15.50 -14.88
CA LEU A 11 39.65 -14.75 -14.96
C LEU A 11 38.47 -15.55 -14.42
N LEU A 12 38.34 -16.81 -14.86
CA LEU A 12 37.30 -17.69 -14.39
C LEU A 12 37.38 -17.89 -12.87
N ASN A 13 38.59 -18.14 -12.35
CA ASN A 13 38.80 -18.30 -10.92
C ASN A 13 38.43 -17.02 -10.15
N ALA A 14 38.88 -15.85 -10.60
CA ALA A 14 38.57 -14.58 -9.97
C ALA A 14 37.06 -14.29 -9.96
N PHE A 15 36.37 -14.47 -11.08
CA PHE A 15 34.93 -14.22 -11.18
C PHE A 15 34.10 -15.16 -10.32
N LEU A 16 34.40 -16.47 -10.34
CA LEU A 16 33.67 -17.42 -9.50
C LEU A 16 33.94 -17.21 -8.01
N THR A 17 35.19 -16.91 -7.63
CA THR A 17 35.52 -16.58 -6.23
C THR A 17 34.80 -15.30 -5.79
N THR A 18 34.88 -14.22 -6.58
CA THR A 18 34.22 -12.93 -6.30
C THR A 18 32.70 -13.09 -6.21
N THR A 19 32.13 -13.93 -7.07
CA THR A 19 30.70 -14.26 -7.01
C THR A 19 30.34 -14.84 -5.65
N THR A 20 31.11 -15.82 -5.17
CA THR A 20 30.80 -16.50 -3.90
C THR A 20 31.17 -15.72 -2.65
N GLN A 21 32.25 -14.95 -2.66
CA GLN A 21 32.79 -14.30 -1.47
C GLN A 21 32.25 -12.87 -1.29
N ASP A 22 31.95 -12.17 -2.39
CA ASP A 22 31.63 -10.75 -2.33
C ASP A 22 30.21 -10.47 -2.83
N ILE A 23 29.80 -11.04 -3.97
CA ILE A 23 28.49 -10.73 -4.55
C ILE A 23 27.36 -11.48 -3.83
N ILE A 24 27.47 -12.79 -3.63
CA ILE A 24 26.42 -13.61 -3.00
C ILE A 24 26.04 -13.10 -1.60
N PRO A 25 26.97 -12.74 -0.69
CA PRO A 25 26.60 -12.19 0.61
C PRO A 25 25.84 -10.87 0.53
N LEU A 26 26.23 -9.97 -0.38
CA LEU A 26 25.51 -8.71 -0.63
C LEU A 26 24.12 -9.00 -1.20
N THR A 27 24.02 -9.88 -2.19
CA THR A 27 22.76 -10.31 -2.80
C THR A 27 21.85 -10.99 -1.79
N ALA A 28 22.36 -11.83 -0.88
CA ALA A 28 21.55 -12.45 0.16
C ALA A 28 20.91 -11.40 1.08
N ALA A 29 21.66 -10.37 1.48
CA ALA A 29 21.14 -9.25 2.25
C ALA A 29 20.13 -8.42 1.44
N GLY A 30 20.40 -8.14 0.16
CA GLY A 30 19.49 -7.43 -0.74
C GLY A 30 18.18 -8.19 -0.95
N VAL A 31 18.25 -9.49 -1.21
CA VAL A 31 17.10 -10.40 -1.35
C VAL A 31 16.26 -10.42 -0.08
N ALA A 32 16.88 -10.51 1.10
CA ALA A 32 16.17 -10.43 2.37
C ALA A 32 15.39 -9.11 2.56
N SER A 33 15.80 -8.05 1.85
CA SER A 33 15.11 -6.75 1.80
C SER A 33 14.18 -6.56 0.60
N GLY A 34 14.01 -7.58 -0.25
CA GLY A 34 13.10 -7.58 -1.40
C GLY A 34 13.71 -7.19 -2.76
N CYS A 35 15.04 -7.09 -2.88
CA CYS A 35 15.73 -6.88 -4.15
C CYS A 35 15.92 -8.18 -4.93
N LYS A 36 16.03 -8.12 -6.27
CA LYS A 36 16.32 -9.29 -7.12
C LYS A 36 17.73 -9.82 -6.89
N VAL A 37 17.97 -11.01 -7.42
CA VAL A 37 19.14 -11.84 -7.13
C VAL A 37 20.43 -11.46 -7.86
N PHE A 38 20.51 -10.34 -8.59
CA PHE A 38 21.68 -10.04 -9.43
C PHE A 38 22.65 -9.02 -8.82
N GLY A 39 23.92 -9.13 -9.19
CA GLY A 39 25.00 -8.26 -8.75
C GLY A 39 26.11 -8.11 -9.78
N ALA A 40 27.10 -7.30 -9.43
CA ALA A 40 28.25 -7.04 -10.28
C ALA A 40 29.48 -6.70 -9.44
N ALA A 41 30.65 -6.81 -10.07
CA ALA A 41 31.93 -6.46 -9.51
C ALA A 41 32.84 -5.82 -10.55
N ILE A 42 33.74 -4.96 -10.09
CA ILE A 42 34.79 -4.33 -10.87
C ILE A 42 36.13 -4.75 -10.28
N LEU A 43 36.99 -5.35 -11.10
CA LEU A 43 38.30 -5.88 -10.70
C LEU A 43 39.41 -5.20 -11.50
N ARG A 44 40.60 -5.06 -10.92
CA ARG A 44 41.77 -4.52 -11.64
C ARG A 44 42.29 -5.53 -12.65
N LYS A 45 42.61 -5.11 -13.87
CA LYS A 45 43.22 -6.00 -14.89
C LYS A 45 44.60 -6.50 -14.49
N SER A 46 45.34 -5.73 -13.69
CA SER A 46 46.73 -6.01 -13.33
C SER A 46 46.90 -7.26 -12.46
N ASP A 47 45.97 -7.49 -11.54
CA ASP A 47 46.08 -8.52 -10.50
C ASP A 47 44.74 -9.20 -10.15
N LEU A 48 43.65 -8.80 -10.82
CA LEU A 48 42.28 -9.28 -10.56
C LEU A 48 41.81 -9.03 -9.12
N SER A 49 42.38 -8.04 -8.43
CA SER A 49 41.88 -7.61 -7.12
C SER A 49 40.55 -6.89 -7.26
N LEU A 50 39.63 -7.14 -6.31
CA LEU A 50 38.34 -6.49 -6.26
C LEU A 50 38.49 -4.99 -5.94
N VAL A 51 37.85 -4.14 -6.75
CA VAL A 51 37.73 -2.70 -6.49
C VAL A 51 36.40 -2.39 -5.83
N VAL A 52 35.31 -2.88 -6.43
CA VAL A 52 33.94 -2.71 -5.93
C VAL A 52 33.12 -3.95 -6.25
N ALA A 53 32.31 -4.42 -5.30
CA ALA A 53 31.20 -5.33 -5.54
C ALA A 53 29.88 -4.66 -5.13
N ALA A 54 28.81 -4.95 -5.85
CA ALA A 54 27.48 -4.48 -5.53
C ALA A 54 26.42 -5.51 -5.93
N THR A 55 25.22 -5.29 -5.39
CA THR A 55 24.01 -6.03 -5.74
C THR A 55 22.91 -5.05 -6.11
N ASN A 56 21.80 -5.60 -6.55
CA ASN A 56 20.54 -4.96 -6.82
C ASN A 56 20.02 -4.11 -5.62
N THR A 57 19.64 -2.85 -5.87
CA THR A 57 19.05 -1.91 -4.89
C THR A 57 17.77 -1.28 -5.46
N GLU A 58 17.01 -2.07 -6.23
CA GLU A 58 15.86 -1.59 -6.99
C GLU A 58 14.65 -1.19 -6.16
N THR A 59 14.63 -1.60 -4.89
CA THR A 59 13.67 -1.12 -3.90
C THR A 59 13.85 0.39 -3.61
N GLU A 60 15.05 0.94 -3.84
CA GLU A 60 15.31 2.38 -3.78
C GLU A 60 14.95 3.07 -5.11
N SER A 61 15.24 2.43 -6.24
CA SER A 61 14.89 2.91 -7.58
C SER A 61 14.91 1.76 -8.58
N PRO A 62 13.87 1.60 -9.44
CA PRO A 62 13.78 0.48 -10.37
C PRO A 62 14.93 0.42 -11.40
N LEU A 63 15.72 1.49 -11.52
CA LEU A 63 16.91 1.54 -12.38
C LEU A 63 18.16 0.98 -11.72
N LEU A 64 18.21 0.82 -10.39
CA LEU A 64 19.42 0.43 -9.66
C LEU A 64 19.62 -1.09 -9.62
N HIS A 65 19.81 -1.66 -10.81
CA HIS A 65 20.28 -3.03 -10.93
C HIS A 65 21.71 -3.17 -10.42
N GLY A 66 22.17 -4.39 -10.16
CA GLY A 66 23.48 -4.67 -9.59
C GLY A 66 24.61 -4.06 -10.40
N GLU A 67 24.47 -4.02 -11.73
CA GLU A 67 25.44 -3.42 -12.64
C GLU A 67 25.51 -1.90 -12.48
N ILE A 68 24.36 -1.22 -12.48
CA ILE A 68 24.29 0.25 -12.29
C ILE A 68 24.80 0.61 -10.90
N THR A 69 24.37 -0.12 -9.88
CA THR A 69 24.79 0.11 -8.50
C THR A 69 26.31 -0.04 -8.35
N CYS A 70 26.89 -1.05 -9.00
CA CYS A 70 28.34 -1.26 -9.01
C CYS A 70 29.08 -0.10 -9.71
N ILE A 71 28.60 0.33 -10.89
CA ILE A 71 29.17 1.47 -11.63
C ILE A 71 29.08 2.75 -10.79
N GLN A 72 27.92 3.03 -10.18
CA GLN A 72 27.74 4.22 -9.33
C GLN A 72 28.68 4.21 -8.13
N LYS A 73 28.82 3.09 -7.43
CA LYS A 73 29.75 2.95 -6.30
C LYS A 73 31.19 3.18 -6.76
N PHE A 74 31.58 2.61 -7.90
CA PHE A 74 32.91 2.83 -8.47
C PHE A 74 33.16 4.30 -8.79
N TYR A 75 32.21 4.98 -9.43
CA TYR A 75 32.35 6.41 -9.73
C TYR A 75 32.22 7.32 -8.51
N SER A 76 31.74 6.81 -7.38
CA SER A 76 31.70 7.50 -6.09
C SER A 76 32.99 7.36 -5.27
N LEU A 77 33.92 6.50 -5.68
CA LEU A 77 35.24 6.41 -5.06
C LEU A 77 36.01 7.74 -5.23
N PRO A 78 36.82 8.14 -4.23
CA PRO A 78 37.76 9.24 -4.38
C PRO A 78 38.62 9.09 -5.64
N ALA A 79 38.87 10.19 -6.35
CA ALA A 79 39.51 10.16 -7.66
C ALA A 79 40.94 9.56 -7.65
N ASP A 80 41.64 9.65 -6.51
CA ASP A 80 42.95 9.06 -6.24
C ASP A 80 42.90 7.56 -5.93
N GLN A 81 41.74 7.05 -5.54
CA GLN A 81 41.51 5.63 -5.22
C GLN A 81 40.79 4.87 -6.35
N ARG A 82 40.22 5.59 -7.31
CA ARG A 82 39.47 5.04 -8.44
C ARG A 82 40.41 4.76 -9.64
N PRO A 83 40.70 3.49 -9.98
CA PRO A 83 41.46 3.19 -11.18
C PRO A 83 40.71 3.65 -12.45
N PRO A 84 41.41 3.91 -13.56
CA PRO A 84 40.74 4.16 -14.84
C PRO A 84 39.85 2.96 -15.24
N PRO A 85 38.64 3.19 -15.78
CA PRO A 85 37.76 2.10 -16.23
C PRO A 85 38.43 1.15 -17.24
N GLY A 86 39.26 1.68 -18.15
CA GLY A 86 40.02 0.88 -19.12
C GLY A 86 41.08 -0.04 -18.50
N ASP A 87 41.47 0.20 -17.24
CA ASP A 87 42.39 -0.65 -16.48
C ASP A 87 41.64 -1.70 -15.63
N CYS A 88 40.32 -1.77 -15.77
CA CYS A 88 39.45 -2.66 -15.01
C CYS A 88 38.71 -3.65 -15.91
N VAL A 89 38.28 -4.75 -15.29
CA VAL A 89 37.35 -5.71 -15.87
C VAL A 89 36.02 -5.58 -15.16
N PHE A 90 34.95 -5.43 -15.94
CA PHE A 90 33.58 -5.42 -15.42
C PHE A 90 33.02 -6.84 -15.43
N PHE A 91 32.61 -7.35 -14.27
CA PHE A 91 31.98 -8.64 -14.14
C PHE A 91 30.55 -8.48 -13.62
N ALA A 92 29.58 -9.09 -14.29
CA ALA A 92 28.18 -9.10 -13.87
C ALA A 92 27.68 -10.52 -13.69
N THR A 93 26.74 -10.72 -12.77
CA THR A 93 26.14 -12.05 -12.60
C THR A 93 25.16 -12.31 -13.74
N HIS A 94 24.52 -11.28 -14.28
CA HIS A 94 23.64 -11.37 -15.45
C HIS A 94 24.20 -10.54 -16.61
N GLU A 95 23.82 -10.89 -17.84
CA GLU A 95 24.20 -10.15 -19.03
C GLU A 95 23.74 -8.68 -18.92
N PRO A 96 24.67 -7.71 -18.90
CA PRO A 96 24.33 -6.32 -18.60
C PRO A 96 23.63 -5.63 -19.78
N CYS A 97 22.84 -4.59 -19.47
CA CYS A 97 22.35 -3.69 -20.51
C CYS A 97 23.50 -2.94 -21.17
N SER A 98 23.42 -2.84 -22.49
CA SER A 98 24.48 -2.36 -23.35
C SER A 98 24.86 -0.90 -23.20
N LEU A 99 23.86 -0.05 -23.03
CA LEU A 99 24.03 1.39 -22.94
C LEU A 99 24.86 1.76 -21.72
N TRP A 100 24.62 1.08 -20.60
CA TRP A 100 25.30 1.39 -19.33
C TRP A 100 26.78 1.06 -19.41
N ILE A 101 27.14 -0.11 -19.94
CA ILE A 101 28.54 -0.48 -20.13
C ILE A 101 29.22 0.47 -21.10
N THR A 102 28.57 0.79 -22.22
CA THR A 102 29.10 1.69 -23.25
C THR A 102 29.45 3.07 -22.67
N TRP A 103 28.59 3.64 -21.81
CA TRP A 103 28.83 4.96 -21.21
C TRP A 103 29.75 4.94 -20.00
N SER A 104 29.97 3.77 -19.39
CA SER A 104 30.79 3.62 -18.18
C SER A 104 32.30 3.57 -18.44
N GLY A 105 32.73 3.46 -19.70
CA GLY A 105 34.15 3.51 -20.07
C GLY A 105 34.93 2.20 -19.87
N PHE A 106 34.32 1.12 -19.37
CA PHE A 106 34.95 -0.20 -19.38
C PHE A 106 35.04 -0.74 -20.81
N ASP A 107 36.21 -1.20 -21.23
CA ASP A 107 36.47 -1.71 -22.58
C ASP A 107 36.22 -3.22 -22.72
N ASN A 108 35.78 -3.87 -21.64
CA ASN A 108 35.44 -5.29 -21.62
C ASN A 108 34.46 -5.60 -20.47
N HIS A 109 33.64 -6.63 -20.67
CA HIS A 109 32.85 -7.18 -19.58
C HIS A 109 32.64 -8.70 -19.70
N THR A 110 32.42 -9.35 -18.57
CA THR A 110 32.08 -10.77 -18.49
C THR A 110 30.82 -11.00 -17.67
N PHE A 111 29.99 -11.95 -18.09
CA PHE A 111 28.74 -12.25 -17.39
C PHE A 111 28.50 -13.76 -17.17
N LEU A 112 27.84 -14.10 -16.07
CA LEU A 112 27.60 -15.50 -15.65
C LEU A 112 26.31 -16.11 -16.24
N PHE A 113 25.20 -15.38 -16.22
CA PHE A 113 23.92 -15.78 -16.79
C PHE A 113 23.60 -14.97 -18.05
N THR A 114 23.20 -15.62 -19.15
CA THR A 114 22.66 -14.95 -20.33
C THR A 114 21.22 -14.48 -20.07
N TYR A 115 20.66 -13.64 -20.97
CA TYR A 115 19.23 -13.30 -20.90
C TYR A 115 18.31 -14.53 -21.03
N GLU A 116 18.71 -15.56 -21.78
CA GLU A 116 17.96 -16.82 -21.88
C GLU A 116 18.03 -17.62 -20.58
N ASP A 117 19.24 -17.73 -19.98
CA ASP A 117 19.43 -18.37 -18.69
C ASP A 117 18.52 -17.71 -17.63
N THR A 118 18.37 -16.39 -17.64
CA THR A 118 17.58 -15.69 -16.63
C THR A 118 16.07 -15.72 -16.87
N ARG A 119 15.64 -15.72 -18.13
CA ARG A 119 14.24 -16.03 -18.48
C ARG A 119 13.85 -17.39 -17.93
N ASP A 120 14.66 -18.41 -18.19
CA ASP A 120 14.31 -19.81 -17.94
C ASP A 120 14.54 -20.21 -16.48
N ALA A 121 15.62 -19.74 -15.83
CA ALA A 121 15.96 -20.11 -14.45
C ALA A 121 15.37 -19.19 -13.38
N PHE A 122 15.06 -17.93 -13.70
CA PHE A 122 14.57 -16.94 -12.72
C PHE A 122 13.19 -16.37 -13.05
N ALA A 123 12.51 -16.86 -14.09
CA ALA A 123 11.19 -16.42 -14.53
C ALA A 123 11.12 -14.90 -14.82
N ILE A 124 12.15 -14.36 -15.50
CA ILE A 124 12.24 -12.94 -15.90
C ILE A 124 12.04 -12.82 -17.42
N PRO A 125 10.81 -12.97 -17.95
CA PRO A 125 10.58 -13.03 -19.39
C PRO A 125 10.66 -11.67 -20.09
N HIS A 126 10.67 -10.58 -19.33
CA HIS A 126 10.49 -9.24 -19.87
C HIS A 126 11.75 -8.67 -20.52
N ASP A 127 12.95 -9.08 -20.08
CA ASP A 127 14.20 -8.48 -20.53
C ASP A 127 14.46 -8.73 -22.02
N ILE A 128 14.29 -9.96 -22.50
CA ILE A 128 14.41 -10.29 -23.93
C ILE A 128 13.39 -9.49 -24.75
N LYS A 129 12.13 -9.44 -24.30
CA LYS A 129 11.08 -8.67 -24.99
C LYS A 129 11.43 -7.19 -25.07
N ILE A 130 11.94 -6.59 -23.99
CA ILE A 130 12.39 -5.20 -23.97
C ILE A 130 13.52 -5.00 -24.98
N LEU A 131 14.51 -5.91 -25.00
CA LEU A 131 15.61 -5.80 -25.95
C LEU A 131 15.13 -5.91 -27.41
N GLU A 132 14.16 -6.78 -27.68
CA GLU A 132 13.59 -6.91 -29.02
C GLU A 132 12.87 -5.64 -29.46
N GLU A 133 12.01 -5.10 -28.59
CA GLU A 133 11.19 -3.91 -28.86
C GLU A 133 12.01 -2.60 -28.90
N VAL A 134 13.14 -2.53 -28.19
CA VAL A 134 13.96 -1.32 -28.07
C VAL A 134 15.19 -1.34 -28.99
N PHE A 135 15.90 -2.47 -29.07
CA PHE A 135 17.19 -2.56 -29.77
C PHE A 135 17.14 -3.41 -31.05
N LYS A 136 16.23 -4.39 -31.14
CA LYS A 136 16.07 -5.26 -32.32
C LYS A 136 14.87 -4.85 -33.17
N VAL A 137 14.53 -3.57 -33.30
CA VAL A 137 13.37 -3.09 -34.08
C VAL A 137 13.46 -3.50 -35.58
N PRO A 138 12.39 -4.05 -36.20
CA PRO A 138 12.41 -4.44 -37.62
C PRO A 138 12.72 -3.26 -38.57
N ALA A 139 13.60 -3.47 -39.54
CA ALA A 139 13.86 -2.47 -40.58
C ALA A 139 12.80 -2.52 -41.69
N LYS A 140 12.54 -1.37 -42.33
CA LYS A 140 11.57 -1.29 -43.43
C LYS A 140 12.02 -2.16 -44.62
N GLY A 141 11.26 -3.21 -44.92
CA GLY A 141 11.57 -4.16 -45.99
C GLY A 141 12.45 -5.34 -45.56
N GLU A 142 12.74 -5.49 -44.27
CA GLU A 142 13.44 -6.66 -43.72
C GLU A 142 12.53 -7.90 -43.78
N SER A 143 13.10 -9.04 -44.17
CA SER A 143 12.36 -10.31 -44.18
C SER A 143 12.30 -10.90 -42.76
N GLU A 144 11.27 -11.71 -42.49
CA GLU A 144 11.11 -12.39 -41.19
C GLU A 144 12.31 -13.30 -40.86
N ALA A 145 12.92 -13.90 -41.89
CA ALA A 145 14.10 -14.74 -41.73
C ALA A 145 15.33 -13.92 -41.30
N ASP A 146 15.55 -12.76 -41.91
CA ASP A 146 16.64 -11.85 -41.56
C ASP A 146 16.45 -11.26 -40.16
N TYR A 147 15.21 -10.86 -39.84
CA TYR A 147 14.84 -10.39 -38.50
C TYR A 147 15.11 -11.45 -37.43
N THR A 148 14.71 -12.70 -37.66
CA THR A 148 14.90 -13.81 -36.72
C THR A 148 16.39 -14.13 -36.52
N ALA A 149 17.17 -14.14 -37.59
CA ALA A 149 18.60 -14.46 -37.56
C ALA A 149 19.46 -13.38 -36.87
N ARG A 150 18.97 -12.15 -36.73
CA ARG A 150 19.71 -11.05 -36.10
C ARG A 150 19.90 -11.29 -34.59
N PRO A 151 21.13 -11.21 -34.06
CA PRO A 151 21.37 -11.34 -32.64
C PRO A 151 20.67 -10.21 -31.85
N LEU A 152 20.19 -10.52 -30.65
CA LEU A 152 19.55 -9.55 -29.74
C LEU A 152 20.48 -8.39 -29.39
N TYR A 153 21.78 -8.67 -29.33
CA TYR A 153 22.80 -7.73 -28.90
C TYR A 153 24.17 -8.05 -29.51
N ASN A 154 25.00 -7.01 -29.72
CA ASN A 154 26.31 -7.15 -30.33
C ASN A 154 27.40 -7.38 -29.26
N LYS A 155 27.97 -8.59 -29.17
CA LYS A 155 29.01 -8.94 -28.19
C LYS A 155 30.35 -8.25 -28.40
N SER A 156 30.60 -7.61 -29.54
CA SER A 156 31.84 -6.88 -29.80
C SER A 156 31.60 -5.63 -30.65
N ASN A 157 32.04 -4.47 -30.17
CA ASN A 157 31.92 -3.21 -30.89
C ASN A 157 33.11 -2.27 -30.62
N ALA A 158 33.04 -1.04 -31.13
CA ALA A 158 34.10 -0.06 -31.02
C ALA A 158 34.46 0.34 -29.57
N PHE A 159 33.56 0.12 -28.61
CA PHE A 159 33.71 0.55 -27.23
C PHE A 159 34.18 -0.57 -26.31
N TRP A 160 33.67 -1.80 -26.48
CA TRP A 160 34.01 -2.91 -25.61
C TRP A 160 33.79 -4.29 -26.25
N THR A 161 34.32 -5.33 -25.60
CA THR A 161 34.05 -6.74 -25.92
C THR A 161 33.43 -7.48 -24.73
N ALA A 162 32.38 -8.26 -24.98
CA ALA A 162 31.65 -9.05 -24.00
C ALA A 162 32.00 -10.54 -24.11
N ARG A 163 32.08 -11.23 -22.97
CA ARG A 163 32.23 -12.70 -22.91
C ARG A 163 31.30 -13.29 -21.86
N SER A 164 30.73 -14.46 -22.14
CA SER A 164 30.07 -15.24 -21.09
C SER A 164 31.12 -16.05 -20.31
N VAL A 165 30.78 -16.47 -19.09
CA VAL A 165 31.58 -17.45 -18.34
C VAL A 165 31.69 -18.78 -19.11
N ALA A 166 30.67 -19.15 -19.89
CA ALA A 166 30.73 -20.33 -20.76
C ALA A 166 31.80 -20.20 -21.86
N ASP A 167 31.97 -19.01 -22.43
CA ASP A 167 33.04 -18.73 -23.40
C ASP A 167 34.43 -18.91 -22.75
N LEU A 168 34.62 -18.41 -21.52
CA LEU A 168 35.88 -18.59 -20.77
C LEU A 168 36.18 -20.07 -20.49
N VAL A 169 35.15 -20.86 -20.15
CA VAL A 169 35.30 -22.31 -19.96
C VAL A 169 35.70 -23.01 -21.26
N ALA A 170 35.12 -22.60 -22.40
CA ALA A 170 35.44 -23.16 -23.70
C ALA A 170 36.89 -22.85 -24.13
N GLU A 171 37.46 -21.74 -23.66
CA GLU A 171 38.86 -21.35 -23.90
C GLU A 171 39.88 -22.17 -23.07
N LEU A 172 39.44 -22.94 -22.06
CA LEU A 172 40.32 -23.77 -21.24
C LEU A 172 40.81 -25.05 -21.97
N PRO A 173 41.96 -25.62 -21.57
CA PRO A 173 42.39 -26.95 -21.98
C PRO A 173 41.30 -27.99 -21.70
N GLU A 174 41.13 -28.96 -22.59
CA GLU A 174 40.07 -29.98 -22.51
C GLU A 174 40.07 -30.74 -21.17
N THR A 175 41.26 -30.96 -20.59
CA THR A 175 41.46 -31.61 -19.28
C THR A 175 40.82 -30.84 -18.12
N ASP A 176 40.66 -29.53 -18.25
CA ASP A 176 40.27 -28.63 -17.15
C ASP A 176 38.80 -28.22 -17.26
N ARG A 177 38.19 -28.39 -18.44
CA ARG A 177 36.80 -27.98 -18.73
C ARG A 177 35.80 -28.64 -17.81
N ALA A 178 35.92 -29.94 -17.54
CA ALA A 178 34.96 -30.66 -16.70
C ALA A 178 34.94 -30.13 -15.25
N ALA A 179 36.12 -29.85 -14.69
CA ALA A 179 36.22 -29.27 -13.35
C ALA A 179 35.69 -27.83 -13.31
N ALA A 180 36.01 -27.03 -14.33
CA ALA A 180 35.51 -25.67 -14.47
C ALA A 180 33.97 -25.62 -14.61
N GLN A 181 33.39 -26.48 -15.45
CA GLN A 181 31.94 -26.61 -15.63
C GLN A 181 31.24 -26.98 -14.32
N LYS A 182 31.79 -27.94 -13.57
CA LYS A 182 31.26 -28.30 -12.26
C LYS A 182 31.26 -27.11 -11.30
N ARG A 183 32.36 -26.36 -11.24
CA ARG A 183 32.46 -25.17 -10.37
C ARG A 183 31.46 -24.08 -10.78
N VAL A 184 31.27 -23.85 -12.08
CA VAL A 184 30.24 -22.92 -12.58
C VAL A 184 28.85 -23.39 -12.16
N ALA A 185 28.54 -24.68 -12.29
CA ALA A 185 27.27 -25.25 -11.86
C ALA A 185 27.05 -25.09 -10.35
N ASP A 186 28.07 -25.34 -9.52
CA ASP A 186 28.00 -25.18 -8.07
C ASP A 186 27.72 -23.71 -7.68
N VAL A 187 28.32 -22.73 -8.38
CA VAL A 187 28.03 -21.31 -8.16
C VAL A 187 26.62 -20.95 -8.63
N LYS A 188 26.19 -21.43 -9.80
CA LYS A 188 24.81 -21.21 -10.29
C LYS A 188 23.77 -21.82 -9.34
N ALA A 189 24.05 -22.96 -8.71
CA ALA A 189 23.15 -23.59 -7.74
C ALA A 189 22.96 -22.76 -6.46
N GLN A 190 23.95 -21.97 -6.04
CA GLN A 190 23.76 -21.03 -4.91
C GLN A 190 22.78 -19.91 -5.25
N TYR A 191 22.72 -19.49 -6.52
CA TYR A 191 21.70 -18.53 -6.99
C TYR A 191 20.30 -19.14 -7.03
N THR A 192 20.16 -20.46 -7.18
CA THR A 192 18.87 -21.14 -7.04
C THR A 192 18.30 -20.94 -5.64
N GLY A 193 19.10 -21.11 -4.58
CA GLY A 193 18.64 -20.89 -3.20
C GLY A 193 18.30 -19.42 -2.91
N LEU A 194 19.07 -18.47 -3.47
CA LEU A 194 18.75 -17.04 -3.40
C LEU A 194 17.48 -16.70 -4.17
N SER A 195 17.27 -17.32 -5.34
CA SER A 195 16.05 -17.21 -6.13
C SER A 195 14.86 -17.80 -5.40
N GLU A 196 14.97 -18.97 -4.78
CA GLU A 196 13.90 -19.54 -3.95
C GLU A 196 13.58 -18.66 -2.74
N THR A 197 14.58 -18.03 -2.13
CA THR A 197 14.36 -17.05 -1.06
C THR A 197 13.66 -15.79 -1.58
N TYR A 198 14.12 -15.24 -2.71
CA TYR A 198 13.51 -14.08 -3.35
C TYR A 198 12.08 -14.37 -3.83
N GLN A 199 11.88 -15.53 -4.45
CA GLN A 199 10.60 -16.03 -4.93
C GLN A 199 9.70 -16.36 -3.76
N SER A 200 10.18 -16.87 -2.62
CA SER A 200 9.37 -17.09 -1.42
C SER A 200 9.04 -15.80 -0.68
N ILE A 201 9.92 -14.79 -0.68
CA ILE A 201 9.58 -13.43 -0.25
C ILE A 201 8.53 -12.85 -1.18
N LEU A 202 8.67 -13.03 -2.50
CA LEU A 202 7.60 -12.77 -3.44
C LEU A 202 6.37 -13.59 -3.06
N THR A 203 6.39 -14.88 -2.74
CA THR A 203 5.19 -15.65 -2.35
C THR A 203 4.66 -15.30 -0.96
N LEU A 204 5.44 -14.67 -0.08
CA LEU A 204 5.02 -14.15 1.24
C LEU A 204 4.44 -12.73 1.11
N VAL A 205 4.89 -11.96 0.13
CA VAL A 205 4.36 -10.64 -0.27
C VAL A 205 3.25 -10.77 -1.32
N SER A 206 3.21 -11.89 -2.03
CA SER A 206 2.33 -12.32 -3.14
C SER A 206 1.70 -13.67 -2.81
N GLY A 207 1.40 -13.93 -1.52
CA GLY A 207 0.68 -15.10 -1.01
C GLY A 207 -0.79 -15.10 -1.42
N LEU A 208 -0.99 -14.85 -2.70
CA LEU A 208 -2.19 -14.36 -3.36
C LEU A 208 -2.08 -14.44 -4.89
N ALA A 209 -1.34 -15.40 -5.42
CA ALA A 209 -1.54 -15.87 -6.79
C ALA A 209 -0.70 -17.13 -7.00
N THR A 210 -1.29 -18.30 -6.78
CA THR A 210 -0.93 -19.42 -7.65
C THR A 210 -1.46 -19.07 -9.03
N ALA A 211 -0.57 -18.61 -9.92
CA ALA A 211 -0.89 -18.56 -11.34
C ALA A 211 -1.09 -20.00 -11.82
N ALA A 212 -2.34 -20.46 -11.79
CA ALA A 212 -2.77 -21.56 -12.64
C ALA A 212 -2.36 -21.23 -14.09
N PRO A 213 -2.04 -22.24 -14.92
CA PRO A 213 -1.69 -22.01 -16.32
C PRO A 213 -2.78 -21.13 -16.95
N ALA A 214 -2.38 -20.06 -17.65
CA ALA A 214 -3.28 -19.10 -18.27
C ALA A 214 -4.30 -19.83 -19.17
N THR A 215 -5.47 -20.10 -18.61
CA THR A 215 -6.65 -20.46 -19.38
C THR A 215 -7.07 -19.19 -20.10
N LYS A 216 -7.35 -19.30 -21.40
CA LYS A 216 -7.82 -18.16 -22.23
C LYS A 216 -9.00 -17.49 -21.54
N SER A 217 -8.77 -16.36 -20.89
CA SER A 217 -9.83 -15.57 -20.26
C SER A 217 -10.72 -14.99 -21.34
N SER A 218 -12.04 -15.23 -21.24
CA SER A 218 -13.01 -14.71 -22.19
C SER A 218 -13.23 -13.21 -21.95
N SER A 219 -13.40 -12.44 -23.03
CA SER A 219 -13.75 -11.01 -22.92
C SER A 219 -15.21 -10.87 -22.51
N VAL A 220 -15.44 -10.04 -21.49
CA VAL A 220 -16.78 -9.73 -20.96
C VAL A 220 -17.02 -8.23 -21.02
N THR A 221 -18.28 -7.80 -21.06
CA THR A 221 -18.59 -6.39 -21.29
C THR A 221 -19.78 -5.92 -20.46
N ALA A 222 -19.67 -4.73 -19.88
CA ALA A 222 -20.76 -3.99 -19.25
C ALA A 222 -21.00 -2.69 -20.03
N THR A 223 -22.22 -2.13 -20.00
CA THR A 223 -22.52 -0.86 -20.68
C THR A 223 -23.02 0.15 -19.66
N ILE A 224 -22.15 1.09 -19.27
CA ILE A 224 -22.48 2.13 -18.30
C ILE A 224 -23.17 3.32 -18.97
N ARG A 225 -23.91 4.09 -18.18
CA ARG A 225 -24.54 5.35 -18.59
C ARG A 225 -24.08 6.43 -17.62
N PRO A 226 -22.90 7.03 -17.85
CA PRO A 226 -22.31 8.01 -16.95
C PRO A 226 -23.30 9.16 -16.71
N SER A 227 -23.27 9.74 -15.51
CA SER A 227 -24.07 10.94 -15.19
C SER A 227 -23.69 12.13 -16.09
N THR A 228 -22.47 12.12 -16.62
CA THR A 228 -21.94 13.10 -17.56
C THR A 228 -22.07 12.60 -19.00
N GLY A 229 -22.89 13.28 -19.80
CA GLY A 229 -23.07 13.01 -21.23
C GLY A 229 -24.35 12.23 -21.57
N LYS A 230 -24.61 12.04 -22.86
CA LYS A 230 -25.81 11.35 -23.37
C LYS A 230 -25.55 9.92 -23.86
N ASN A 231 -24.28 9.56 -24.06
CA ASN A 231 -23.90 8.32 -24.71
C ASN A 231 -23.56 7.24 -23.67
N SER A 232 -23.99 6.01 -23.95
CA SER A 232 -23.54 4.85 -23.20
C SER A 232 -22.09 4.51 -23.52
N VAL A 233 -21.35 4.00 -22.53
CA VAL A 233 -19.95 3.57 -22.69
C VAL A 233 -19.87 2.07 -22.44
N LYS A 234 -19.33 1.32 -23.40
CA LYS A 234 -19.05 -0.11 -23.28
C LYS A 234 -17.72 -0.30 -22.54
N ILE A 235 -17.77 -0.89 -21.36
CA ILE A 235 -16.61 -1.25 -20.55
C ILE A 235 -16.25 -2.70 -20.87
N VAL A 236 -15.01 -2.93 -21.32
CA VAL A 236 -14.48 -4.25 -21.64
C VAL A 236 -13.65 -4.73 -20.44
N GLY A 237 -14.01 -5.88 -19.90
CA GLY A 237 -13.28 -6.57 -18.84
C GLY A 237 -12.92 -7.99 -19.27
N PHE A 238 -12.60 -8.83 -18.29
CA PHE A 238 -12.23 -10.22 -18.52
C PHE A 238 -12.82 -11.15 -17.46
N GLN A 239 -13.08 -12.40 -17.84
CA GLN A 239 -13.56 -13.42 -16.92
C GLN A 239 -12.40 -14.02 -16.12
N ASN A 240 -12.53 -14.11 -14.80
CA ASN A 240 -11.60 -14.82 -13.91
C ASN A 240 -12.36 -15.86 -13.08
N GLY A 241 -12.35 -17.12 -13.52
CA GLY A 241 -13.10 -18.19 -12.86
C GLY A 241 -14.61 -17.92 -12.85
N THR A 242 -15.19 -17.82 -11.65
CA THR A 242 -16.63 -17.59 -11.42
C THR A 242 -17.04 -16.12 -11.40
N VAL A 243 -16.07 -15.21 -11.58
CA VAL A 243 -16.29 -13.75 -11.57
C VAL A 243 -15.82 -13.09 -12.86
N ASP A 244 -16.35 -11.90 -13.12
CA ASP A 244 -15.95 -10.97 -14.16
C ASP A 244 -15.25 -9.77 -13.51
N SER A 245 -14.09 -9.37 -14.05
CA SER A 245 -13.27 -8.28 -13.53
C SER A 245 -13.19 -7.11 -14.50
N PHE A 246 -13.42 -5.91 -13.98
CA PHE A 246 -13.29 -4.64 -14.68
C PHE A 246 -12.38 -3.72 -13.86
N LEU A 247 -11.17 -3.51 -14.35
CA LEU A 247 -10.07 -2.89 -13.63
C LEU A 247 -9.77 -1.51 -14.23
N GLY A 248 -9.65 -0.49 -13.37
CA GLY A 248 -9.14 0.81 -13.79
C GLY A 248 -10.15 1.74 -14.46
N ILE A 249 -11.44 1.65 -14.11
CA ILE A 249 -12.45 2.54 -14.71
C ILE A 249 -12.29 3.95 -14.12
N PRO A 250 -12.02 5.01 -14.89
CA PRO A 250 -11.89 6.36 -14.35
C PRO A 250 -13.27 6.87 -13.93
N PHE A 251 -13.45 7.22 -12.66
CA PHE A 251 -14.70 7.81 -12.15
C PHE A 251 -14.66 9.34 -12.13
N ALA A 252 -13.45 9.92 -12.19
CA ALA A 252 -13.22 11.35 -12.23
C ALA A 252 -12.29 11.75 -13.39
N GLU A 253 -12.31 13.03 -13.76
CA GLU A 253 -11.23 13.61 -14.57
C GLU A 253 -9.90 13.57 -13.82
N PRO A 254 -8.77 13.40 -14.53
CA PRO A 254 -7.45 13.40 -13.92
C PRO A 254 -7.21 14.69 -13.11
N PRO A 255 -6.87 14.61 -11.80
CA PRO A 255 -6.64 15.77 -10.95
C PRO A 255 -5.23 16.37 -11.16
N VAL A 256 -4.80 16.49 -12.41
CA VAL A 256 -3.46 16.97 -12.82
C VAL A 256 -3.49 18.44 -13.24
N GLY A 257 -2.31 19.07 -13.26
CA GLY A 257 -2.14 20.44 -13.75
C GLY A 257 -3.06 21.44 -13.05
N SER A 258 -3.92 22.14 -13.79
CA SER A 258 -4.84 23.11 -13.20
C SER A 258 -5.86 22.51 -12.23
N ARG A 259 -6.15 21.20 -12.35
CA ARG A 259 -7.05 20.45 -11.45
C ARG A 259 -6.34 19.90 -10.20
N ARG A 260 -5.01 20.00 -10.11
CA ARG A 260 -4.29 19.68 -8.87
C ARG A 260 -4.82 20.53 -7.72
N PHE A 261 -5.05 19.89 -6.58
CA PHE A 261 -5.65 20.47 -5.38
C PHE A 261 -7.05 21.07 -5.59
N THR A 262 -7.81 20.55 -6.55
CA THR A 262 -9.23 20.89 -6.70
C THR A 262 -10.13 19.70 -6.38
N ARG A 263 -11.38 19.96 -6.04
CA ARG A 263 -12.40 18.92 -5.89
C ARG A 263 -12.51 18.11 -7.18
N PRO A 264 -12.70 16.78 -7.10
CA PRO A 264 -12.76 15.93 -8.28
C PRO A 264 -13.99 16.28 -9.14
N GLN A 265 -13.84 16.11 -10.44
CA GLN A 265 -14.91 16.33 -11.42
C GLN A 265 -15.29 14.99 -12.03
N ALA A 266 -16.58 14.70 -12.17
CA ALA A 266 -17.05 13.46 -12.79
C ALA A 266 -16.45 13.26 -14.20
N LYS A 267 -16.05 12.03 -14.53
CA LYS A 267 -15.38 11.72 -15.79
C LYS A 267 -16.28 11.90 -17.01
N VAL A 268 -15.90 12.75 -17.95
CA VAL A 268 -16.52 12.83 -19.28
C VAL A 268 -15.84 11.83 -20.22
N TYR A 269 -16.56 10.77 -20.57
CA TYR A 269 -16.05 9.74 -21.49
C TYR A 269 -16.20 10.20 -22.94
N GLN A 270 -15.07 10.32 -23.64
CA GLN A 270 -15.04 10.72 -25.05
C GLN A 270 -15.22 9.53 -26.00
N SER A 271 -14.75 8.35 -25.58
CA SER A 271 -14.90 7.09 -26.34
C SER A 271 -16.17 6.35 -25.91
N SER A 272 -16.83 5.69 -26.86
CA SER A 272 -17.94 4.77 -26.59
C SER A 272 -17.49 3.40 -26.06
N VAL A 273 -16.17 3.14 -26.04
CA VAL A 273 -15.57 1.90 -25.53
C VAL A 273 -14.39 2.23 -24.62
N LEU A 274 -14.34 1.61 -23.44
CA LEU A 274 -13.21 1.68 -22.52
C LEU A 274 -12.68 0.26 -22.26
N ASN A 275 -11.37 0.08 -22.38
CA ASN A 275 -10.72 -1.15 -21.97
C ASN A 275 -10.35 -1.08 -20.48
N ALA A 276 -10.94 -1.94 -19.66
CA ALA A 276 -10.78 -2.03 -18.22
C ALA A 276 -10.25 -3.42 -17.83
N THR A 277 -9.18 -3.88 -18.48
CA THR A 277 -8.58 -5.20 -18.21
C THR A 277 -7.29 -5.14 -17.39
N THR A 278 -6.83 -3.94 -17.04
CA THR A 278 -5.57 -3.74 -16.30
C THR A 278 -5.80 -2.81 -15.12
N LEU A 279 -5.11 -3.10 -14.02
CA LEU A 279 -5.01 -2.16 -12.90
C LEU A 279 -4.41 -0.82 -13.38
N GLN A 280 -4.71 0.23 -12.64
CA GLN A 280 -4.21 1.58 -12.91
C GLN A 280 -3.30 2.04 -11.77
N PRO A 281 -2.43 3.04 -12.00
CA PRO A 281 -1.54 3.55 -10.98
C PRO A 281 -2.28 3.96 -9.70
N ARG A 282 -1.65 3.73 -8.55
CA ARG A 282 -2.13 4.30 -7.29
C ARG A 282 -1.89 5.80 -7.23
N CYS A 283 -2.59 6.50 -6.35
CA CYS A 283 -2.42 7.93 -6.15
C CYS A 283 -1.03 8.28 -5.58
N MET A 284 -0.60 9.53 -5.78
CA MET A 284 0.65 10.07 -5.23
C MET A 284 0.76 9.87 -3.72
N GLN A 285 1.82 9.18 -3.28
CA GLN A 285 2.03 8.79 -1.88
C GLN A 285 3.47 8.31 -1.63
N GLN A 286 3.83 7.98 -0.39
CA GLN A 286 5.13 7.38 -0.06
C GLN A 286 5.12 5.86 -0.22
N GLY A 287 6.31 5.26 -0.20
CA GLY A 287 6.48 3.80 -0.15
C GLY A 287 6.15 3.10 -1.47
N GLY A 288 6.34 1.78 -1.52
CA GLY A 288 5.97 0.94 -2.65
C GLY A 288 4.66 0.20 -2.40
N ASP A 289 3.96 -0.13 -3.47
CA ASP A 289 2.86 -1.09 -3.51
C ASP A 289 3.11 -1.97 -4.72
N ALA A 290 3.49 -3.23 -4.49
CA ALA A 290 3.85 -4.17 -5.55
C ALA A 290 2.66 -4.53 -6.45
N THR A 291 1.43 -4.29 -5.99
CA THR A 291 0.19 -4.64 -6.73
C THR A 291 -0.24 -3.56 -7.72
N ALA A 292 0.18 -2.31 -7.54
CA ALA A 292 -0.17 -1.21 -8.42
C ALA A 292 0.88 -1.04 -9.55
N PRO A 293 0.47 -0.78 -10.80
CA PRO A 293 1.39 -0.54 -11.92
C PRO A 293 1.97 0.88 -11.87
N GLY A 294 2.67 1.19 -10.77
CA GLY A 294 3.27 2.50 -10.51
C GLY A 294 2.36 3.46 -9.77
N MET A 295 2.73 4.75 -9.82
CA MET A 295 2.11 5.84 -9.07
C MET A 295 1.89 7.04 -10.00
N SER A 296 0.73 7.69 -9.90
CA SER A 296 0.37 8.84 -10.73
C SER A 296 -0.58 9.78 -9.99
N GLU A 297 -0.62 11.05 -10.41
CA GLU A 297 -1.72 11.95 -10.06
C GLU A 297 -3.02 11.58 -10.79
N ASP A 298 -2.91 11.03 -12.00
CA ASP A 298 -4.04 10.43 -12.71
C ASP A 298 -4.33 9.03 -12.16
N CYS A 299 -5.00 9.00 -11.00
CA CYS A 299 -5.22 7.79 -10.22
C CYS A 299 -6.69 7.52 -9.88
N LEU A 300 -7.61 8.44 -10.15
CA LEU A 300 -9.01 8.40 -9.70
C LEU A 300 -9.84 7.39 -10.51
N THR A 301 -9.57 6.12 -10.21
CA THR A 301 -10.11 4.94 -10.88
C THR A 301 -10.79 4.01 -9.88
N ILE A 302 -11.73 3.22 -10.37
CA ILE A 302 -12.48 2.21 -9.61
C ILE A 302 -12.38 0.86 -10.30
N ASN A 303 -12.20 -0.19 -9.49
CA ASN A 303 -12.23 -1.58 -9.90
C ASN A 303 -13.58 -2.19 -9.51
N VAL A 304 -14.14 -3.04 -10.36
CA VAL A 304 -15.40 -3.75 -10.13
C VAL A 304 -15.20 -5.23 -10.40
N ILE A 305 -15.52 -6.08 -9.43
CA ILE A 305 -15.58 -7.53 -9.56
C ILE A 305 -17.03 -7.96 -9.33
N THR A 306 -17.58 -8.74 -10.26
CA THR A 306 -18.99 -9.15 -10.24
C THR A 306 -19.14 -10.63 -10.62
N PRO A 307 -20.18 -11.35 -10.18
CA PRO A 307 -20.40 -12.73 -10.58
C PRO A 307 -20.52 -12.87 -12.10
N HIS A 308 -19.94 -13.94 -12.65
CA HIS A 308 -19.97 -14.18 -14.09
C HIS A 308 -21.41 -14.19 -14.64
N GLY A 309 -21.64 -13.44 -15.72
CA GLY A 309 -22.96 -13.30 -16.34
C GLY A 309 -23.95 -12.42 -15.55
N ALA A 310 -23.50 -11.66 -14.55
CA ALA A 310 -24.32 -10.65 -13.89
C ALA A 310 -24.44 -9.35 -14.72
N CYS A 311 -23.43 -9.04 -15.55
CA CYS A 311 -23.42 -7.84 -16.41
C CYS A 311 -24.62 -7.81 -17.36
N GLY A 312 -25.36 -6.71 -17.36
CA GLY A 312 -26.59 -6.55 -18.17
C GLY A 312 -27.79 -7.41 -17.72
N SER A 313 -27.65 -8.20 -16.66
CA SER A 313 -28.75 -9.01 -16.11
C SER A 313 -29.68 -8.19 -15.20
N SER A 314 -30.86 -8.72 -14.89
CA SER A 314 -31.81 -8.12 -13.95
C SER A 314 -31.62 -8.60 -12.50
N LYS A 315 -30.49 -9.24 -12.16
CA LYS A 315 -30.29 -9.93 -10.86
C LYS A 315 -30.30 -9.00 -9.64
N LYS A 316 -30.00 -7.70 -9.79
CA LYS A 316 -30.02 -6.67 -8.72
C LYS A 316 -29.32 -7.13 -7.43
N LEU A 317 -28.03 -7.44 -7.56
CA LEU A 317 -27.20 -7.97 -6.46
C LEU A 317 -26.81 -6.87 -5.46
N PRO A 318 -26.65 -7.17 -4.16
CA PRO A 318 -26.01 -6.24 -3.23
C PRO A 318 -24.64 -5.80 -3.72
N VAL A 319 -24.24 -4.59 -3.32
CA VAL A 319 -22.96 -3.99 -3.70
C VAL A 319 -22.16 -3.72 -2.43
N MET A 320 -20.96 -4.26 -2.35
CA MET A 320 -19.99 -3.96 -1.28
C MET A 320 -18.90 -3.06 -1.84
N VAL A 321 -18.70 -1.88 -1.26
CA VAL A 321 -17.70 -0.90 -1.72
C VAL A 321 -16.61 -0.74 -0.67
N TRP A 322 -15.39 -1.11 -1.03
CA TRP A 322 -14.21 -1.01 -0.17
C TRP A 322 -13.60 0.39 -0.22
N ILE A 323 -13.39 1.00 0.94
CA ILE A 323 -12.57 2.20 1.13
C ILE A 323 -11.33 1.79 1.92
N TYR A 324 -10.16 1.80 1.28
CA TYR A 324 -8.92 1.32 1.91
C TYR A 324 -8.40 2.26 3.01
N GLY A 325 -7.72 1.64 3.98
CA GLY A 325 -6.95 2.31 5.01
C GLY A 325 -5.51 2.64 4.59
N GLY A 326 -4.74 3.18 5.54
CA GLY A 326 -3.34 3.57 5.33
C GLY A 326 -3.00 4.97 5.85
N GLY A 327 -3.66 5.39 6.94
CA GLY A 327 -3.38 6.65 7.63
C GLY A 327 -3.53 7.90 6.76
N PHE A 328 -4.33 7.82 5.68
CA PHE A 328 -4.48 8.86 4.66
C PHE A 328 -3.19 9.23 3.90
N VAL A 329 -2.13 8.44 4.02
CA VAL A 329 -0.81 8.70 3.42
C VAL A 329 -0.28 7.55 2.56
N ASN A 330 -0.91 6.38 2.64
CA ASN A 330 -0.59 5.19 1.86
C ASN A 330 -1.90 4.42 1.54
N GLY A 331 -1.87 3.56 0.54
CA GLY A 331 -2.94 2.65 0.13
C GLY A 331 -3.31 2.75 -1.34
N SER A 332 -3.93 1.70 -1.88
CA SER A 332 -4.48 1.67 -3.23
C SER A 332 -5.68 0.73 -3.32
N ALA A 333 -6.57 0.98 -4.28
CA ALA A 333 -7.65 0.04 -4.61
C ALA A 333 -7.12 -1.24 -5.29
N SER A 334 -5.95 -1.17 -5.92
CA SER A 334 -5.30 -2.30 -6.60
C SER A 334 -4.96 -3.42 -5.61
N SER A 335 -4.58 -3.07 -4.38
CA SER A 335 -4.26 -4.05 -3.32
C SER A 335 -5.47 -4.80 -2.75
N PHE A 336 -6.70 -4.49 -3.18
CA PHE A 336 -7.94 -5.06 -2.62
C PHE A 336 -8.91 -5.56 -3.69
N THR A 337 -8.37 -5.89 -4.86
CA THR A 337 -9.13 -6.38 -6.00
C THR A 337 -9.00 -7.91 -6.11
N PHE A 338 -9.49 -8.60 -5.09
CA PHE A 338 -9.39 -10.06 -4.98
C PHE A 338 -10.65 -10.77 -5.47
N PRO A 339 -10.54 -11.74 -6.40
CA PRO A 339 -11.69 -12.50 -6.89
C PRO A 339 -12.28 -13.44 -5.83
N ASP A 340 -11.50 -13.82 -4.81
CA ASP A 340 -11.87 -14.84 -3.82
C ASP A 340 -13.06 -14.43 -2.96
N LEU A 341 -13.14 -13.15 -2.56
CA LEU A 341 -14.23 -12.64 -1.72
C LEU A 341 -15.60 -12.72 -2.47
N PRO A 342 -15.76 -12.17 -3.69
CA PRO A 342 -16.98 -12.38 -4.47
C PRO A 342 -17.23 -13.84 -4.86
N ALA A 343 -16.18 -14.62 -5.14
CA ALA A 343 -16.30 -16.05 -5.45
C ALA A 343 -16.86 -16.85 -4.26
N PHE A 344 -16.43 -16.54 -3.03
CA PHE A 344 -16.99 -17.12 -1.81
C PHE A 344 -18.46 -16.72 -1.60
N GLY A 345 -18.83 -15.47 -1.92
CA GLY A 345 -20.24 -15.06 -1.96
C GLY A 345 -21.09 -15.94 -2.89
N ILE A 346 -20.55 -16.32 -4.05
CA ILE A 346 -21.21 -17.26 -4.97
C ILE A 346 -21.30 -18.67 -4.34
N GLU A 347 -20.21 -19.16 -3.74
CA GLU A 347 -20.14 -20.47 -3.07
C GLU A 347 -21.25 -20.65 -2.03
N ILE A 348 -21.50 -19.64 -1.20
CA ILE A 348 -22.52 -19.68 -0.13
C ILE A 348 -23.94 -19.28 -0.60
N GLY A 349 -24.14 -19.08 -1.91
CA GLY A 349 -25.44 -18.72 -2.49
C GLY A 349 -25.87 -17.26 -2.24
N LYS A 350 -24.93 -16.37 -1.90
CA LYS A 350 -25.14 -14.93 -1.70
C LYS A 350 -24.22 -14.09 -2.62
N PRO A 351 -24.37 -14.18 -3.95
CA PRO A 351 -23.54 -13.44 -4.92
C PRO A 351 -23.66 -11.91 -4.75
N PHE A 352 -22.57 -11.16 -4.80
CA PHE A 352 -22.61 -9.70 -4.69
C PHE A 352 -21.58 -9.04 -5.60
N VAL A 353 -21.71 -7.74 -5.84
CA VAL A 353 -20.73 -6.95 -6.59
C VAL A 353 -19.75 -6.30 -5.61
N LEU A 354 -18.45 -6.49 -5.82
CA LEU A 354 -17.39 -5.80 -5.08
C LEU A 354 -16.87 -4.62 -5.93
N ALA A 355 -16.73 -3.46 -5.30
CA ALA A 355 -16.06 -2.32 -5.92
C ALA A 355 -15.00 -1.70 -4.98
N ALA A 356 -13.89 -1.22 -5.52
CA ALA A 356 -12.83 -0.55 -4.76
C ALA A 356 -12.30 0.64 -5.57
N ALA A 357 -12.27 1.83 -4.98
CA ALA A 357 -11.88 3.06 -5.66
C ALA A 357 -10.66 3.72 -5.01
N ASN A 358 -9.77 4.25 -5.84
CA ASN A 358 -8.70 5.14 -5.40
C ASN A 358 -9.25 6.48 -4.91
N TYR A 359 -8.60 7.05 -3.90
CA TYR A 359 -8.78 8.42 -3.45
C TYR A 359 -7.42 9.07 -3.17
N ARG A 360 -7.30 10.39 -3.35
CA ARG A 360 -6.03 11.08 -3.14
C ARG A 360 -5.62 11.04 -1.66
N LEU A 361 -4.31 10.95 -1.44
CA LEU A 361 -3.66 10.81 -0.13
C LEU A 361 -2.67 11.95 0.12
N GLY A 362 -2.11 12.02 1.33
CA GLY A 362 -1.13 13.02 1.73
C GLY A 362 -1.62 14.44 1.47
N MET A 363 -0.70 15.33 1.10
CA MET A 363 -1.04 16.71 0.73
C MET A 363 -1.91 16.81 -0.54
N PHE A 364 -1.93 15.78 -1.40
CA PHE A 364 -2.79 15.76 -2.60
C PHE A 364 -4.27 15.53 -2.27
N GLY A 365 -4.56 14.80 -1.19
CA GLY A 365 -5.91 14.53 -0.71
C GLY A 365 -6.34 15.38 0.48
N PHE A 366 -5.40 15.79 1.32
CA PHE A 366 -5.67 16.44 2.60
C PHE A 366 -4.73 17.63 2.83
N PRO A 367 -4.66 18.62 1.92
CA PRO A 367 -3.88 19.83 2.16
C PRO A 367 -4.50 20.61 3.31
N GLN A 368 -3.66 21.32 4.06
CA GLN A 368 -4.07 22.01 5.29
C GLN A 368 -3.70 23.50 5.29
N GLY A 369 -4.11 24.20 6.33
CA GLY A 369 -3.75 25.60 6.57
C GLY A 369 -4.62 26.60 5.80
N ALA A 370 -4.30 27.88 5.98
CA ALA A 370 -5.05 28.99 5.40
C ALA A 370 -5.14 28.93 3.87
N ASP A 371 -4.07 28.50 3.19
CA ASP A 371 -4.05 28.38 1.73
C ASP A 371 -5.06 27.32 1.23
N ALA A 372 -5.16 26.18 1.92
CA ALA A 372 -6.13 25.15 1.59
C ALA A 372 -7.58 25.67 1.74
N VAL A 373 -7.84 26.47 2.77
CA VAL A 373 -9.15 27.11 2.98
C VAL A 373 -9.45 28.14 1.90
N ALA A 374 -8.51 29.05 1.63
CA ALA A 374 -8.66 30.08 0.60
C ALA A 374 -8.91 29.52 -0.80
N ASN A 375 -8.43 28.30 -1.06
CA ASN A 375 -8.57 27.61 -2.35
C ASN A 375 -9.62 26.49 -2.35
N ASN A 376 -10.43 26.36 -1.29
CA ASN A 376 -11.48 25.34 -1.17
C ASN A 376 -10.96 23.90 -1.39
N ALA A 377 -9.78 23.64 -0.84
CA ALA A 377 -9.01 22.41 -1.04
C ALA A 377 -8.99 21.50 0.20
N ALA A 378 -9.76 21.80 1.25
CA ALA A 378 -9.91 20.89 2.37
C ALA A 378 -10.53 19.55 1.92
N ASN A 379 -10.10 18.45 2.53
CA ASN A 379 -10.76 17.14 2.44
C ASN A 379 -10.95 16.58 1.02
N LEU A 380 -10.07 16.88 0.06
CA LEU A 380 -10.18 16.41 -1.33
C LEU A 380 -10.30 14.88 -1.45
N GLY A 381 -9.59 14.12 -0.61
CA GLY A 381 -9.70 12.66 -0.56
C GLY A 381 -11.10 12.18 -0.17
N LEU A 382 -11.81 12.89 0.72
CA LEU A 382 -13.21 12.57 1.06
C LEU A 382 -14.16 12.91 -0.12
N TYR A 383 -13.88 13.98 -0.84
CA TYR A 383 -14.63 14.30 -2.07
C TYR A 383 -14.39 13.26 -3.18
N ASP A 384 -13.18 12.72 -3.30
CA ASP A 384 -12.87 11.62 -4.24
C ASP A 384 -13.70 10.37 -3.92
N GLN A 385 -13.74 9.98 -2.64
CA GLN A 385 -14.57 8.86 -2.18
C GLN A 385 -16.06 9.14 -2.40
N ARG A 386 -16.54 10.36 -2.13
CA ARG A 386 -17.94 10.70 -2.38
C ARG A 386 -18.30 10.56 -3.86
N LEU A 387 -17.44 11.07 -4.75
CA LEU A 387 -17.67 10.99 -6.18
C LEU A 387 -17.61 9.55 -6.70
N SER A 388 -16.75 8.68 -6.13
CA SER A 388 -16.72 7.27 -6.49
C SER A 388 -18.01 6.55 -6.04
N LEU A 389 -18.57 6.88 -4.88
CA LEU A 389 -19.86 6.38 -4.43
C LEU A 389 -21.03 6.90 -5.30
N GLU A 390 -20.97 8.15 -5.74
CA GLU A 390 -21.92 8.70 -6.72
C GLU A 390 -21.81 7.99 -8.07
N TRP A 391 -20.60 7.63 -8.50
CA TRP A 391 -20.36 6.81 -9.70
C TRP A 391 -20.95 5.41 -9.54
N VAL A 392 -20.76 4.75 -8.38
CA VAL A 392 -21.38 3.45 -8.07
C VAL A 392 -22.89 3.55 -8.17
N LYS A 393 -23.50 4.54 -7.51
CA LYS A 393 -24.95 4.74 -7.53
C LYS A 393 -25.53 4.90 -8.94
N HIS A 394 -24.79 5.56 -9.85
CA HIS A 394 -25.23 5.75 -11.23
C HIS A 394 -24.97 4.55 -12.15
N ASN A 395 -23.85 3.83 -11.96
CA ASN A 395 -23.33 2.92 -12.98
C ASN A 395 -23.34 1.44 -12.58
N ILE A 396 -23.43 1.11 -11.28
CA ILE A 396 -23.23 -0.27 -10.81
C ILE A 396 -24.30 -1.25 -11.31
N ALA A 397 -25.47 -0.75 -11.68
CA ALA A 397 -26.54 -1.53 -12.29
C ALA A 397 -26.10 -2.22 -13.60
N SER A 398 -25.20 -1.59 -14.36
CA SER A 398 -24.65 -2.18 -15.58
C SER A 398 -23.80 -3.43 -15.34
N PHE A 399 -23.28 -3.57 -14.11
CA PHE A 399 -22.48 -4.71 -13.65
C PHE A 399 -23.33 -5.73 -12.88
N GLY A 400 -24.66 -5.58 -12.86
CA GLY A 400 -25.60 -6.46 -12.17
C GLY A 400 -25.90 -6.07 -10.71
N GLY A 401 -25.28 -5.00 -10.20
CA GLY A 401 -25.49 -4.51 -8.84
C GLY A 401 -26.81 -3.74 -8.67
N ASP A 402 -27.30 -3.65 -7.45
CA ASP A 402 -28.44 -2.83 -7.06
C ASP A 402 -27.93 -1.55 -6.38
N PRO A 403 -28.06 -0.37 -7.02
CA PRO A 403 -27.59 0.89 -6.44
C PRO A 403 -28.34 1.31 -5.18
N THR A 404 -29.46 0.64 -4.85
CA THR A 404 -30.20 0.85 -3.59
C THR A 404 -29.71 -0.05 -2.46
N LYS A 405 -28.84 -1.03 -2.76
CA LYS A 405 -28.29 -2.01 -1.81
C LYS A 405 -26.78 -1.91 -1.63
N VAL A 406 -26.27 -0.68 -1.58
CA VAL A 406 -24.84 -0.40 -1.39
C VAL A 406 -24.49 -0.45 0.10
N THR A 407 -23.52 -1.28 0.45
CA THR A 407 -22.88 -1.34 1.77
C THR A 407 -21.42 -0.93 1.60
N VAL A 408 -20.97 0.06 2.36
CA VAL A 408 -19.56 0.47 2.36
C VAL A 408 -18.83 -0.22 3.49
N PHE A 409 -17.59 -0.62 3.26
CA PHE A 409 -16.75 -1.22 4.28
C PHE A 409 -15.32 -0.75 4.10
N GLY A 410 -14.59 -0.66 5.19
CA GLY A 410 -13.25 -0.08 5.17
C GLY A 410 -12.52 -0.32 6.47
N GLU A 411 -11.20 -0.17 6.41
CA GLU A 411 -10.30 -0.35 7.55
C GLU A 411 -9.54 0.95 7.85
N SER A 412 -9.26 1.23 9.13
CA SER A 412 -8.46 2.39 9.57
C SER A 412 -8.98 3.71 8.99
N ALA A 413 -8.13 4.49 8.32
CA ALA A 413 -8.49 5.69 7.57
C ALA A 413 -9.71 5.51 6.64
N GLY A 414 -9.92 4.32 6.09
CA GLY A 414 -11.11 3.96 5.32
C GLY A 414 -12.38 3.90 6.18
N ALA A 415 -12.32 3.21 7.33
CA ALA A 415 -13.41 3.20 8.31
C ALA A 415 -13.70 4.61 8.87
N MET A 416 -12.66 5.39 9.17
CA MET A 416 -12.77 6.79 9.62
C MET A 416 -13.44 7.66 8.55
N SER A 417 -13.08 7.44 7.27
CA SER A 417 -13.70 8.12 6.14
C SER A 417 -15.19 7.79 6.04
N ILE A 418 -15.55 6.50 6.08
CA ILE A 418 -16.95 6.05 6.06
C ILE A 418 -17.74 6.70 7.19
N ALA A 419 -17.20 6.65 8.40
CA ALA A 419 -17.83 7.27 9.56
C ALA A 419 -17.98 8.79 9.42
N THR A 420 -17.05 9.46 8.73
CA THR A 420 -17.16 10.89 8.39
C THR A 420 -18.28 11.13 7.38
N HIS A 421 -18.43 10.29 6.34
CA HIS A 421 -19.59 10.37 5.42
C HIS A 421 -20.93 10.19 6.16
N MET A 422 -20.96 9.37 7.21
CA MET A 422 -22.15 9.16 8.05
C MET A 422 -22.54 10.40 8.87
N LEU A 423 -21.69 11.42 9.01
CA LEU A 423 -22.06 12.68 9.68
C LEU A 423 -23.00 13.54 8.82
N ASN A 424 -23.12 13.25 7.52
CA ASN A 424 -24.13 13.86 6.67
C ASN A 424 -25.47 13.11 6.84
N GLU A 425 -26.39 13.72 7.60
CA GLU A 425 -27.73 13.19 7.92
C GLU A 425 -28.55 12.78 6.69
N THR A 426 -28.35 13.48 5.56
CA THR A 426 -29.12 13.28 4.34
C THR A 426 -28.35 12.49 3.29
N GLN A 427 -27.23 11.84 3.64
CA GLN A 427 -26.52 10.99 2.70
C GLN A 427 -27.42 9.82 2.27
N ASP A 428 -27.39 9.49 0.99
CA ASP A 428 -28.21 8.43 0.39
C ASP A 428 -27.41 7.54 -0.58
N LEU A 429 -26.08 7.55 -0.45
CA LEU A 429 -25.14 6.85 -1.34
C LEU A 429 -24.95 5.39 -0.94
N PHE A 430 -25.12 5.08 0.34
CA PHE A 430 -25.07 3.72 0.87
C PHE A 430 -26.14 3.54 1.96
N ARG A 431 -26.52 2.29 2.23
CA ARG A 431 -27.58 1.91 3.18
C ARG A 431 -27.07 1.18 4.42
N GLY A 432 -25.82 0.74 4.42
CA GLY A 432 -25.17 0.09 5.56
C GLY A 432 -23.65 0.31 5.53
N ALA A 433 -23.01 0.20 6.69
CA ALA A 433 -21.57 0.36 6.83
C ALA A 433 -20.92 -0.75 7.68
N ILE A 434 -19.68 -1.12 7.38
CA ILE A 434 -18.85 -2.00 8.21
C ILE A 434 -17.53 -1.26 8.48
N LEU A 435 -17.29 -0.96 9.75
CA LEU A 435 -16.19 -0.12 10.21
C LEU A 435 -15.14 -0.98 10.91
N HIS A 436 -14.12 -1.41 10.15
CA HIS A 436 -12.95 -2.04 10.73
C HIS A 436 -12.04 -0.95 11.27
N SER A 437 -12.02 -0.81 12.59
CA SER A 437 -10.99 -0.03 13.26
C SER A 437 -10.98 1.45 12.90
N GLY A 438 -12.14 2.09 13.00
CA GLY A 438 -12.27 3.53 12.82
C GLY A 438 -13.66 4.04 13.16
N GLY A 439 -13.71 5.30 13.58
CA GLY A 439 -14.92 6.07 13.82
C GLY A 439 -14.71 7.53 13.39
N PRO A 440 -15.74 8.38 13.49
CA PRO A 440 -15.67 9.73 12.95
C PRO A 440 -14.75 10.63 13.79
N ASN A 441 -14.49 10.27 15.05
CA ASN A 441 -13.62 10.98 16.00
C ASN A 441 -12.34 10.18 16.34
N SER A 442 -11.93 9.25 15.49
CA SER A 442 -10.70 8.49 15.68
C SER A 442 -9.44 9.33 15.44
N SER A 443 -9.44 10.16 14.40
CA SER A 443 -8.36 11.12 14.16
C SER A 443 -8.62 12.42 14.93
N PRO A 444 -7.56 13.11 15.41
CA PRO A 444 -7.68 14.51 15.81
C PRO A 444 -8.26 15.35 14.66
N LEU A 445 -9.17 16.26 14.98
CA LEU A 445 -9.90 17.13 14.07
C LEU A 445 -9.90 18.56 14.63
N SER A 446 -9.26 19.47 13.91
CA SER A 446 -9.33 20.92 14.14
C SER A 446 -9.77 21.65 12.87
N PRO A 447 -10.18 22.94 12.97
CA PRO A 447 -10.43 23.77 11.80
C PRO A 447 -9.28 23.71 10.79
N THR A 448 -9.59 23.51 9.51
CA THR A 448 -8.58 23.34 8.44
C THR A 448 -7.53 24.45 8.44
N THR A 449 -7.90 25.68 8.82
CA THR A 449 -6.99 26.83 8.91
C THR A 449 -5.79 26.60 9.82
N ILE A 450 -5.96 25.82 10.90
CA ILE A 450 -4.92 25.58 11.91
C ILE A 450 -4.47 24.11 11.97
N HIS A 451 -5.30 23.18 11.51
CA HIS A 451 -5.03 21.75 11.54
C HIS A 451 -3.73 21.45 10.81
N TRP A 452 -2.68 21.02 11.53
CA TRP A 452 -1.35 20.73 10.96
C TRP A 452 -0.79 21.79 9.99
N ALA A 453 -1.14 23.07 10.17
CA ALA A 453 -0.69 24.16 9.29
C ALA A 453 0.84 24.27 9.23
N GLY A 454 1.54 23.95 10.32
CA GLY A 454 3.00 23.88 10.35
C GLY A 454 3.58 22.78 9.46
N ALA A 455 2.92 21.63 9.34
CA ALA A 455 3.34 20.52 8.49
C ALA A 455 3.15 20.87 7.00
N GLN A 456 2.05 21.55 6.66
CA GLN A 456 1.82 22.15 5.34
C GLN A 456 2.96 23.12 4.98
N ASN A 457 3.26 24.08 5.86
CA ASN A 457 4.29 25.08 5.61
C ASN A 457 5.67 24.42 5.47
N MET A 458 6.05 23.50 6.36
CA MET A 458 7.33 22.80 6.23
C MET A 458 7.43 22.00 4.92
N THR A 459 6.34 21.36 4.49
CA THR A 459 6.30 20.66 3.19
C THR A 459 6.48 21.64 2.03
N ALA A 460 5.79 22.79 2.05
CA ALA A 460 5.95 23.81 1.03
C ALA A 460 7.37 24.40 1.01
N GLN A 461 8.00 24.59 2.17
CA GLN A 461 9.39 25.03 2.29
C GLN A 461 10.36 24.01 1.70
N ASN A 462 10.22 22.75 2.06
CA ASN A 462 11.04 21.65 1.54
C ASN A 462 10.86 21.45 0.02
N ALA A 463 9.69 21.79 -0.51
CA ALA A 463 9.41 21.81 -1.95
C ALA A 463 9.94 23.09 -2.66
N GLY A 464 10.52 24.04 -1.93
CA GLY A 464 11.04 25.29 -2.48
C GLY A 464 9.98 26.38 -2.73
N CYS A 465 8.77 26.25 -2.16
CA CYS A 465 7.63 27.16 -2.40
C CYS A 465 7.44 28.27 -1.34
N LEU A 466 8.33 28.38 -0.35
CA LEU A 466 8.27 29.42 0.70
C LEU A 466 9.53 30.31 0.76
N SER A 467 10.40 30.29 -0.25
CA SER A 467 11.59 31.13 -0.28
C SER A 467 11.30 32.51 -0.89
N PRO A 468 11.71 33.63 -0.28
CA PRO A 468 11.64 34.96 -0.91
C PRO A 468 12.51 35.08 -2.18
N ASN A 469 13.40 34.11 -2.43
CA ASN A 469 14.18 33.95 -3.65
C ASN A 469 13.89 32.58 -4.26
N THR A 470 12.68 32.31 -4.77
CA THR A 470 12.42 31.13 -5.60
C THR A 470 13.17 31.27 -6.92
N THR A 471 14.42 30.82 -6.94
CA THR A 471 15.32 30.88 -8.10
C THR A 471 14.87 29.99 -9.27
N ASN A 472 13.84 29.15 -9.10
CA ASN A 472 13.33 28.22 -10.12
C ASN A 472 11.88 28.45 -10.57
N LEU A 473 11.14 29.36 -9.94
CA LEU A 473 9.76 29.68 -10.29
C LEU A 473 9.62 31.20 -10.16
N GLY A 474 9.25 31.87 -11.26
CA GLY A 474 9.31 33.33 -11.41
C GLY A 474 8.85 34.12 -10.18
N GLN A 475 9.48 35.27 -9.94
CA GLN A 475 9.47 36.03 -8.68
C GLN A 475 8.10 36.54 -8.15
N ASN A 476 6.95 36.09 -8.69
CA ASN A 476 5.61 36.60 -8.39
C ASN A 476 4.56 35.50 -8.05
N MET A 477 4.96 34.26 -7.73
CA MET A 477 4.00 33.20 -7.37
C MET A 477 3.76 33.11 -5.86
N THR A 478 2.50 32.94 -5.46
CA THR A 478 2.14 32.54 -4.10
C THR A 478 2.61 31.10 -3.82
N THR A 479 2.71 30.73 -2.54
CA THR A 479 3.07 29.37 -2.11
C THR A 479 2.13 28.32 -2.71
N TRP A 480 0.83 28.58 -2.71
CA TRP A 480 -0.17 27.69 -3.30
C TRP A 480 0.00 27.53 -4.82
N GLU A 481 0.25 28.62 -5.54
CA GLU A 481 0.51 28.57 -6.98
C GLU A 481 1.78 27.77 -7.29
N CYS A 482 2.85 27.95 -6.50
CA CYS A 482 4.07 27.17 -6.63
C CYS A 482 3.81 25.66 -6.44
N LEU A 483 3.08 25.28 -5.38
CA LEU A 483 2.72 23.89 -5.12
C LEU A 483 1.89 23.27 -6.27
N LYS A 484 1.09 24.07 -6.97
CA LYS A 484 0.36 23.61 -8.16
C LYS A 484 1.26 23.34 -9.36
N THR A 485 2.45 23.95 -9.45
CA THR A 485 3.34 23.85 -10.61
C THR A 485 4.52 22.91 -10.45
N VAL A 486 4.99 22.66 -9.23
CA VAL A 486 6.14 21.78 -8.99
C VAL A 486 5.87 20.33 -9.39
N ASP A 487 6.91 19.53 -9.58
CA ASP A 487 6.76 18.10 -9.81
C ASP A 487 6.06 17.41 -8.63
N ALA A 488 5.16 16.47 -8.91
CA ALA A 488 4.40 15.78 -7.87
C ALA A 488 5.32 14.95 -6.94
N ASN A 489 6.40 14.37 -7.47
CA ASN A 489 7.40 13.65 -6.67
C ASN A 489 8.21 14.58 -5.76
N LEU A 490 8.36 15.86 -6.13
CA LEU A 490 8.99 16.85 -5.25
C LEU A 490 8.12 17.09 -4.01
N ILE A 491 6.80 17.20 -4.18
CA ILE A 491 5.84 17.30 -3.05
C ILE A 491 5.92 16.06 -2.16
N ILE A 492 5.97 14.87 -2.75
CA ILE A 492 6.14 13.61 -2.01
C ILE A 492 7.47 13.66 -1.24
N SER A 493 8.58 13.95 -1.88
CA SER A 493 9.90 14.01 -1.22
C SER A 493 9.94 15.04 -0.08
N ALA A 494 9.35 16.22 -0.31
CA ALA A 494 9.24 17.28 0.68
C ALA A 494 8.36 16.88 1.88
N SER A 495 7.25 16.19 1.63
CA SER A 495 6.35 15.64 2.65
C SER A 495 7.03 14.55 3.48
N LYS A 496 7.84 13.69 2.84
CA LYS A 496 8.69 12.69 3.51
C LYS A 496 9.69 13.36 4.46
N GLN A 497 10.37 14.40 3.97
CA GLN A 497 11.33 15.15 4.79
C GLN A 497 10.65 15.80 6.00
N MET A 498 9.44 16.35 5.83
CA MET A 498 8.64 16.88 6.93
C MET A 498 8.29 15.78 7.95
N MET A 499 7.79 14.62 7.49
CA MET A 499 7.44 13.50 8.37
C MET A 499 8.65 12.87 9.07
N SER A 500 9.86 13.02 8.54
CA SER A 500 11.09 12.55 9.20
C SER A 500 11.67 13.56 10.20
N SER A 501 11.11 14.77 10.29
CA SER A 501 11.59 15.80 11.22
C SER A 501 11.25 15.45 12.68
N ALA A 502 12.01 15.98 13.64
CA ALA A 502 11.74 15.76 15.07
C ALA A 502 10.32 16.20 15.49
N GLN A 503 9.75 17.20 14.79
CA GLN A 503 8.43 17.74 15.08
C GLN A 503 7.28 16.82 14.64
N TYR A 504 7.42 16.12 13.51
CA TYR A 504 6.34 15.33 12.90
C TYR A 504 6.63 13.83 12.76
N ALA A 505 7.75 13.35 13.30
CA ALA A 505 8.08 11.93 13.31
C ALA A 505 7.04 11.10 14.06
N GLY A 506 6.40 10.18 13.36
CA GLY A 506 5.44 9.23 13.92
C GLY A 506 4.04 9.78 14.17
N VAL A 507 3.68 10.94 13.58
CA VAL A 507 2.31 11.50 13.63
C VAL A 507 1.70 11.56 12.22
N PHE A 508 0.41 11.85 12.14
CA PHE A 508 -0.38 11.78 10.90
C PHE A 508 -0.92 13.16 10.51
N PRO A 509 -0.08 14.04 9.92
CA PRO A 509 -0.47 15.43 9.64
C PRO A 509 -1.45 15.57 8.46
N TRP A 510 -1.51 14.56 7.60
CA TRP A 510 -2.43 14.51 6.47
C TRP A 510 -3.65 13.68 6.89
N SER A 511 -4.75 14.35 7.22
CA SER A 511 -5.99 13.71 7.64
C SER A 511 -7.19 14.63 7.41
N PRO A 512 -8.44 14.16 7.52
CA PRO A 512 -9.60 15.02 7.49
C PRO A 512 -9.52 16.17 8.50
N SER A 513 -10.06 17.33 8.14
CA SER A 513 -10.13 18.53 9.00
C SER A 513 -11.50 19.19 8.93
N ILE A 514 -11.82 20.05 9.91
CA ILE A 514 -13.12 20.74 9.99
C ILE A 514 -13.12 21.89 8.99
N ASP A 515 -13.85 21.71 7.89
CA ASP A 515 -13.92 22.67 6.77
C ASP A 515 -15.22 23.48 6.75
N GLY A 516 -16.15 23.20 7.68
CA GLY A 516 -17.45 23.87 7.75
C GLY A 516 -18.45 23.42 6.69
N VAL A 517 -18.08 22.50 5.79
CA VAL A 517 -18.90 22.07 4.65
C VAL A 517 -19.05 20.56 4.61
N PHE A 518 -17.96 19.82 4.35
CA PHE A 518 -17.97 18.36 4.36
C PHE A 518 -17.94 17.84 5.80
N VAL A 519 -17.05 18.40 6.61
CA VAL A 519 -16.94 18.18 8.05
C VAL A 519 -17.33 19.49 8.72
N PRO A 520 -18.63 19.69 9.02
CA PRO A 520 -19.13 21.00 9.43
C PRO A 520 -18.69 21.41 10.83
N GLU A 521 -18.40 20.45 11.70
CA GLU A 521 -18.07 20.65 13.11
C GLU A 521 -17.41 19.39 13.69
N LEU A 522 -16.89 19.47 14.92
CA LEU A 522 -16.43 18.32 15.70
C LEU A 522 -17.47 17.17 15.69
N PRO A 523 -17.08 15.94 15.32
CA PRO A 523 -17.98 14.79 15.30
C PRO A 523 -18.60 14.49 16.66
N SER A 524 -17.88 14.70 17.77
CA SER A 524 -18.42 14.54 19.12
C SER A 524 -19.63 15.43 19.38
N LYS A 525 -19.63 16.65 18.84
CA LYS A 525 -20.75 17.59 18.92
C LYS A 525 -21.89 17.19 17.99
N LEU A 526 -21.60 16.86 16.74
CA LEU A 526 -22.61 16.39 15.76
C LEU A 526 -23.36 15.16 16.27
N LEU A 527 -22.64 14.16 16.79
CA LEU A 527 -23.24 12.94 17.34
C LEU A 527 -24.13 13.24 18.56
N LYS A 528 -23.67 14.10 19.49
CA LYS A 528 -24.47 14.54 20.65
C LYS A 528 -25.75 15.26 20.24
N GLU A 529 -25.68 16.08 19.20
CA GLU A 529 -26.84 16.79 18.62
C GLU A 529 -27.79 15.86 17.85
N GLY A 530 -27.44 14.58 17.66
CA GLY A 530 -28.25 13.63 16.90
C GLY A 530 -28.08 13.74 15.38
N ARG A 531 -27.05 14.47 14.94
CA ARG A 531 -26.76 14.78 13.53
C ARG A 531 -25.87 13.73 12.90
N PHE A 532 -26.49 12.63 12.47
CA PHE A 532 -25.84 11.54 11.74
C PHE A 532 -26.86 10.79 10.88
N ALA A 533 -26.37 10.11 9.84
CA ALA A 533 -27.18 9.23 8.99
C ALA A 533 -27.69 8.03 9.79
N ARG A 534 -29.02 7.85 9.85
CA ARG A 534 -29.66 6.74 10.57
C ARG A 534 -29.66 5.47 9.73
N MET A 535 -28.55 4.75 9.75
CA MET A 535 -28.36 3.54 8.95
C MET A 535 -27.66 2.42 9.74
N PRO A 536 -28.01 1.14 9.52
CA PRO A 536 -27.35 0.04 10.22
C PRO A 536 -25.85 0.00 9.98
N PHE A 537 -25.07 -0.41 10.97
CA PHE A 537 -23.64 -0.66 10.78
C PHE A 537 -23.04 -1.68 11.75
N ILE A 538 -21.90 -2.24 11.33
CA ILE A 538 -21.01 -3.06 12.15
C ILE A 538 -19.77 -2.21 12.47
N SER A 539 -19.26 -2.25 13.70
CA SER A 539 -18.01 -1.57 14.07
C SER A 539 -17.17 -2.40 15.04
N GLY A 540 -15.89 -2.59 14.74
CA GLY A 540 -15.01 -3.36 15.62
C GLY A 540 -13.56 -2.96 15.51
N ASN A 541 -12.72 -3.51 16.39
CA ASN A 541 -11.31 -3.21 16.48
C ASN A 541 -10.51 -4.50 16.71
N CYS A 542 -9.32 -4.62 16.10
CA CYS A 542 -8.25 -5.46 16.65
C CYS A 542 -7.98 -5.14 18.13
N ARG A 543 -7.54 -6.13 18.90
CA ARG A 543 -7.29 -5.99 20.33
C ARG A 543 -6.17 -4.99 20.66
N ASP A 544 -5.02 -5.11 20.00
CA ASP A 544 -3.76 -4.43 20.38
C ASP A 544 -3.44 -3.27 19.43
N LYS A 545 -4.43 -2.42 19.13
CA LYS A 545 -4.34 -1.35 18.12
C LYS A 545 -3.14 -0.42 18.27
N GLY A 546 -2.91 0.06 19.49
CA GLY A 546 -1.93 1.11 19.75
C GLY A 546 -0.48 0.67 19.60
N THR A 547 -0.22 -0.65 19.52
CA THR A 547 1.15 -1.16 19.36
C THR A 547 1.77 -0.66 18.07
N VAL A 548 1.00 -0.54 16.97
CA VAL A 548 1.48 -0.02 15.67
C VAL A 548 1.88 1.45 15.73
N PHE A 549 1.12 2.23 16.49
CA PHE A 549 1.26 3.68 16.57
C PHE A 549 2.27 4.16 17.62
N THR A 550 2.76 3.23 18.44
CA THR A 550 3.75 3.52 19.48
C THR A 550 5.16 3.23 18.96
N PRO A 551 6.09 4.21 18.99
CA PRO A 551 7.49 3.96 18.65
C PRO A 551 8.10 2.91 19.59
N SER A 552 8.80 1.90 19.05
CA SER A 552 9.44 0.85 19.88
C SER A 552 10.53 1.39 20.80
N ALA A 553 11.14 2.53 20.45
CA ALA A 553 12.16 3.22 21.26
C ALA A 553 11.58 4.23 22.28
N ILE A 554 10.25 4.28 22.44
CA ILE A 554 9.61 5.16 23.43
C ILE A 554 10.04 4.75 24.84
N ASN A 555 10.22 5.73 25.73
CA ASN A 555 10.55 5.53 27.14
C ASN A 555 9.91 6.63 27.99
N ALA A 556 10.12 6.58 29.30
CA ALA A 556 9.51 7.52 30.24
C ALA A 556 9.85 9.00 29.95
N THR A 557 11.01 9.27 29.35
CA THR A 557 11.46 10.62 28.99
C THR A 557 10.90 11.08 27.64
N SER A 558 10.87 10.20 26.63
CA SER A 558 10.43 10.55 25.27
C SER A 558 8.91 10.49 25.09
N GLY A 559 8.20 9.73 25.93
CA GLY A 559 6.77 9.53 25.84
C GLY A 559 5.92 10.80 25.99
N PRO A 560 6.17 11.66 27.00
CA PRO A 560 5.45 12.92 27.13
C PRO A 560 5.60 13.82 25.89
N ALA A 561 6.83 14.00 25.40
CA ALA A 561 7.10 14.78 24.19
C ALA A 561 6.41 14.17 22.95
N PHE A 562 6.35 12.85 22.85
CA PHE A 562 5.60 12.15 21.81
C PHE A 562 4.10 12.47 21.87
N MET A 563 3.50 12.47 23.06
CA MET A 563 2.08 12.80 23.22
C MET A 563 1.78 14.28 22.92
N HIS A 564 2.67 15.21 23.29
CA HIS A 564 2.47 16.62 22.90
C HIS A 564 2.47 16.81 21.39
N ARG A 565 3.36 16.13 20.65
CA ARG A 565 3.39 16.25 19.19
C ARG A 565 2.31 15.44 18.48
N TRP A 566 1.67 14.47 19.14
CA TRP A 566 0.65 13.61 18.54
C TRP A 566 -0.58 14.39 18.06
N TYR A 567 -0.86 15.53 18.69
CA TYR A 567 -2.03 16.36 18.40
C TYR A 567 -1.67 17.58 17.55
N PRO A 568 -2.56 18.04 16.65
CA PRO A 568 -2.27 19.16 15.76
C PRO A 568 -1.87 20.45 16.50
N GLN A 569 -2.51 20.73 17.64
CA GLN A 569 -2.20 21.90 18.49
C GLN A 569 -1.43 21.53 19.78
N GLY A 570 -1.09 20.25 19.94
CA GLY A 570 -0.58 19.70 21.19
C GLY A 570 -1.59 19.66 22.32
N VAL A 571 -1.18 19.06 23.44
CA VAL A 571 -1.96 19.00 24.69
C VAL A 571 -1.22 19.71 25.82
N THR A 572 -1.94 20.17 26.84
CA THR A 572 -1.33 20.73 28.05
C THR A 572 -0.80 19.64 28.97
N ASP A 573 0.13 19.99 29.86
CA ASP A 573 0.67 19.06 30.87
C ASP A 573 -0.44 18.50 31.77
N ASP A 574 -1.45 19.28 32.11
CA ASP A 574 -2.58 18.83 32.93
C ASP A 574 -3.40 17.74 32.23
N VAL A 575 -3.68 17.92 30.93
CA VAL A 575 -4.37 16.91 30.10
C VAL A 575 -3.52 15.65 30.03
N LEU A 576 -2.23 15.78 29.75
CA LEU A 576 -1.32 14.65 29.65
C LEU A 576 -1.19 13.90 30.98
N ASN A 577 -1.00 14.60 32.10
CA ASN A 577 -0.92 14.01 33.43
C ASN A 577 -2.22 13.27 33.79
N THR A 578 -3.37 13.81 33.40
CA THR A 578 -4.67 13.16 33.58
C THR A 578 -4.74 11.85 32.77
N LEU A 579 -4.28 11.85 31.52
CA LEU A 579 -4.21 10.63 30.70
C LEU A 579 -3.26 9.59 31.31
N LEU A 580 -2.06 10.00 31.71
CA LEU A 580 -1.05 9.09 32.28
C LEU A 580 -1.47 8.55 33.66
N ALA A 581 -2.30 9.26 34.41
CA ALA A 581 -2.88 8.76 35.65
C ALA A 581 -3.88 7.60 35.42
N HIS A 582 -4.62 7.63 34.30
CA HIS A 582 -5.54 6.55 33.92
C HIS A 582 -4.83 5.37 33.25
N TYR A 583 -3.66 5.62 32.66
CA TYR A 583 -2.81 4.62 32.02
C TYR A 583 -1.45 4.56 32.73
N PRO A 584 -1.38 3.96 33.93
CA PRO A 584 -0.13 3.88 34.68
C PRO A 584 0.93 3.05 33.94
N ASN A 585 2.20 3.33 34.19
CA ASN A 585 3.33 2.55 33.64
C ASN A 585 3.48 1.19 34.35
N ASP A 586 2.46 0.35 34.21
CA ASP A 586 2.41 -1.02 34.67
C ASP A 586 2.28 -1.95 33.45
N PRO A 587 3.36 -2.67 33.07
CA PRO A 587 3.35 -3.60 31.94
C PRO A 587 2.20 -4.59 31.94
N ALA A 588 1.70 -5.05 33.10
CA ALA A 588 0.58 -5.98 33.18
C ALA A 588 -0.73 -5.40 32.62
N ASN A 589 -0.89 -4.07 32.69
CA ASN A 589 -2.08 -3.36 32.21
C ASN A 589 -1.93 -2.85 30.77
N GLY A 590 -0.71 -2.86 30.22
CA GLY A 590 -0.42 -2.30 28.90
C GLY A 590 -0.66 -3.24 27.72
N SER A 591 -0.58 -2.69 26.51
CA SER A 591 -0.75 -3.41 25.24
C SER A 591 0.61 -3.86 24.66
N PRO A 592 0.82 -5.11 24.19
CA PRO A 592 -0.19 -6.16 23.96
C PRO A 592 -0.85 -6.69 25.23
N TYR A 593 -2.18 -6.70 25.24
CA TYR A 593 -2.96 -7.01 26.43
C TYR A 593 -2.92 -8.49 26.77
N GLY A 594 -2.90 -8.82 28.06
CA GLY A 594 -2.94 -10.21 28.54
C GLY A 594 -1.58 -10.93 28.48
N THR A 595 -0.49 -10.15 28.44
CA THR A 595 0.90 -10.67 28.40
C THR A 595 1.63 -10.50 29.74
N GLY A 596 0.93 -10.09 30.81
CA GLY A 596 1.52 -9.85 32.13
C GLY A 596 2.67 -8.85 32.09
N ASN A 597 3.73 -9.11 32.86
CA ASN A 597 4.89 -8.23 32.96
C ASN A 597 5.91 -8.36 31.81
N GLU A 598 5.62 -9.13 30.77
CA GLU A 598 6.49 -9.24 29.60
C GLU A 598 6.59 -7.89 28.87
N THR A 599 7.82 -7.45 28.58
CA THR A 599 8.11 -6.20 27.88
C THR A 599 8.71 -6.42 26.48
N PHE A 600 9.00 -7.67 26.11
CA PHE A 600 9.54 -8.07 24.81
C PHE A 600 10.90 -7.41 24.50
N GLY A 601 11.69 -7.11 25.54
CA GLY A 601 12.96 -6.39 25.41
C GLY A 601 12.81 -4.88 25.15
N LEU A 602 11.60 -4.33 25.25
CA LEU A 602 11.33 -2.89 25.14
C LEU A 602 11.19 -2.25 26.54
N ASP A 603 11.22 -0.91 26.57
CA ASP A 603 10.91 -0.15 27.78
C ASP A 603 9.44 -0.37 28.20
N PRO A 604 9.13 -0.52 29.49
CA PRO A 604 7.75 -0.62 30.01
C PRO A 604 6.78 0.43 29.44
N SER A 605 7.29 1.64 29.19
CA SER A 605 6.51 2.75 28.62
C SER A 605 5.90 2.40 27.26
N PHE A 606 6.52 1.51 26.48
CA PHE A 606 5.93 1.06 25.21
C PHE A 606 4.52 0.51 25.41
N LYS A 607 4.33 -0.38 26.40
CA LYS A 607 3.02 -0.99 26.64
C LYS A 607 2.02 0.01 27.21
N GLN A 608 2.48 0.96 28.01
CA GLN A 608 1.68 2.06 28.55
C GLN A 608 1.11 2.93 27.42
N TYR A 609 1.98 3.47 26.55
CA TYR A 609 1.56 4.34 25.45
C TYR A 609 0.79 3.57 24.36
N ALA A 610 1.10 2.29 24.14
CA ALA A 610 0.32 1.45 23.24
C ALA A 610 -1.10 1.20 23.76
N ALA A 611 -1.30 1.03 25.07
CA ALA A 611 -2.64 0.96 25.63
C ALA A 611 -3.37 2.30 25.47
N LEU A 612 -2.73 3.41 25.82
CA LEU A 612 -3.28 4.76 25.73
C LEU A 612 -3.73 5.09 24.29
N LEU A 613 -2.85 4.96 23.30
CA LEU A 613 -3.16 5.30 21.90
C LEU A 613 -4.19 4.35 21.29
N GLY A 614 -4.10 3.05 21.59
CA GLY A 614 -5.07 2.07 21.09
C GLY A 614 -6.49 2.37 21.58
N ASP A 615 -6.61 2.75 22.84
CA ASP A 615 -7.90 3.09 23.42
C ASP A 615 -8.38 4.48 22.98
N GLN A 616 -7.50 5.47 22.92
CA GLN A 616 -7.82 6.84 22.51
C GLN A 616 -8.31 6.93 21.06
N ILE A 617 -7.67 6.21 20.13
CA ILE A 617 -7.93 6.36 18.69
C ILE A 617 -9.06 5.43 18.24
N PHE A 618 -9.17 4.23 18.84
CA PHE A 618 -10.04 3.17 18.32
C PHE A 618 -11.08 2.69 19.33
N GLN A 619 -10.67 2.18 20.49
CA GLN A 619 -11.60 1.47 21.39
C GLN A 619 -12.63 2.42 22.03
N SER A 620 -12.16 3.52 22.62
CA SER A 620 -13.05 4.52 23.22
C SER A 620 -13.93 5.19 22.17
N ARG A 621 -13.42 5.38 20.94
CA ARG A 621 -14.15 6.05 19.85
C ARG A 621 -15.27 5.20 19.29
N ARG A 622 -15.03 3.90 19.10
CA ARG A 622 -16.07 2.92 18.80
C ARG A 622 -17.15 2.92 19.89
N ARG A 623 -16.77 2.84 21.17
CA ARG A 623 -17.71 2.88 22.30
C ARG A 623 -18.51 4.18 22.31
N TYR A 624 -17.84 5.32 22.20
CA TYR A 624 -18.47 6.63 22.19
C TYR A 624 -19.53 6.74 21.08
N LEU A 625 -19.20 6.29 19.87
CA LEU A 625 -20.14 6.25 18.75
C LEU A 625 -21.37 5.40 19.08
N LEU A 626 -21.18 4.15 19.49
CA LEU A 626 -22.27 3.22 19.82
C LEU A 626 -23.18 3.76 20.94
N ARG A 627 -22.58 4.24 22.04
CA ARG A 627 -23.30 4.80 23.19
C ARG A 627 -24.12 6.02 22.80
N THR A 628 -23.52 6.96 22.08
CA THR A 628 -24.18 8.22 21.69
C THR A 628 -25.36 7.94 20.76
N LEU A 629 -25.21 7.01 19.81
CA LEU A 629 -26.31 6.60 18.94
C LEU A 629 -27.45 5.91 19.69
N ASN A 630 -27.15 5.05 20.66
CA ASN A 630 -28.18 4.42 21.50
C ASN A 630 -28.95 5.46 22.34
N GLN A 631 -28.29 6.52 22.82
CA GLN A 631 -28.98 7.65 23.50
C GLN A 631 -29.99 8.34 22.57
N HIS A 632 -29.72 8.36 21.26
CA HIS A 632 -30.62 8.82 20.21
C HIS A 632 -31.57 7.72 19.68
N LYS A 633 -31.78 6.67 20.48
CA LYS A 633 -32.67 5.52 20.22
C LYS A 633 -32.34 4.75 18.93
N PHE A 634 -31.10 4.84 18.45
CA PHE A 634 -30.64 4.07 17.30
C PHE A 634 -29.90 2.82 17.78
N THR A 635 -30.44 1.63 17.50
CA THR A 635 -29.94 0.34 18.04
C THR A 635 -29.53 -0.68 16.97
N ASN A 636 -29.64 -0.34 15.69
CA ASN A 636 -29.26 -1.23 14.58
C ASN A 636 -27.75 -1.23 14.37
N THR A 637 -27.03 -1.63 15.41
CA THR A 637 -25.57 -1.57 15.49
C THR A 637 -25.03 -2.87 16.07
N TRP A 638 -23.97 -3.40 15.47
CA TRP A 638 -23.25 -4.56 15.96
C TRP A 638 -21.80 -4.20 16.17
N ALA A 639 -21.15 -4.83 17.14
CA ALA A 639 -19.75 -4.58 17.40
C ALA A 639 -18.96 -5.84 17.69
N PHE A 640 -17.67 -5.78 17.37
CA PHE A 640 -16.74 -6.89 17.55
C PHE A 640 -15.38 -6.46 18.09
N GLU A 641 -14.66 -7.42 18.67
CA GLU A 641 -13.23 -7.33 18.93
C GLU A 641 -12.53 -8.49 18.23
N PHE A 642 -11.55 -8.16 17.41
CA PHE A 642 -10.76 -9.11 16.64
C PHE A 642 -9.51 -9.51 17.42
N ARG A 643 -9.26 -10.82 17.55
CA ARG A 643 -8.24 -11.41 18.43
C ARG A 643 -7.36 -12.47 17.77
N ALA A 644 -7.54 -12.76 16.48
CA ALA A 644 -6.66 -13.69 15.81
C ALA A 644 -5.31 -13.05 15.51
N ASN A 645 -4.23 -13.78 15.77
CA ASN A 645 -2.88 -13.37 15.45
C ASN A 645 -2.34 -14.33 14.41
N GLU A 646 -1.95 -13.82 13.24
CA GLU A 646 -1.79 -14.66 12.07
C GLU A 646 -0.36 -14.82 11.58
N THR A 647 0.60 -14.01 12.04
CA THR A 647 1.91 -13.97 11.38
C THR A 647 3.08 -14.28 12.30
N ALA A 648 3.81 -15.34 11.95
CA ALA A 648 5.18 -15.57 12.38
C ALA A 648 6.15 -14.45 11.93
N ALA A 649 5.74 -13.63 10.94
CA ALA A 649 6.49 -12.49 10.42
C ALA A 649 6.32 -11.20 11.24
N GLN A 650 5.29 -11.10 12.10
CA GLN A 650 5.08 -9.93 12.95
C GLN A 650 5.84 -10.08 14.26
N ALA A 651 6.55 -9.03 14.66
CA ALA A 651 7.26 -9.02 15.93
C ALA A 651 6.27 -9.24 17.09
N THR A 652 6.62 -10.13 18.01
CA THR A 652 5.75 -10.60 19.12
C THR A 652 5.19 -9.46 19.97
N TYR A 653 5.95 -8.37 20.14
CA TYR A 653 5.54 -7.18 20.89
C TYR A 653 4.35 -6.42 20.27
N ARG A 654 3.90 -6.77 19.05
CA ARG A 654 2.76 -6.12 18.39
C ARG A 654 1.40 -6.72 18.76
N GLY A 655 1.36 -7.99 19.21
CA GLY A 655 0.10 -8.68 19.51
C GLY A 655 -0.84 -8.76 18.31
N VAL A 656 -2.15 -8.63 18.56
CA VAL A 656 -3.18 -8.54 17.51
C VAL A 656 -3.30 -7.10 17.05
N ALA A 657 -2.36 -6.71 16.21
CA ALA A 657 -2.05 -5.33 15.89
C ALA A 657 -3.10 -4.66 14.98
N HIS A 658 -2.89 -3.37 14.73
CA HIS A 658 -3.68 -2.62 13.76
C HIS A 658 -3.53 -3.20 12.34
N GLY A 659 -4.64 -3.45 11.64
CA GLY A 659 -4.66 -4.06 10.30
C GLY A 659 -4.66 -5.60 10.26
N SER A 660 -4.52 -6.29 11.40
CA SER A 660 -4.49 -7.77 11.43
C SER A 660 -5.75 -8.46 10.93
N ASP A 661 -6.89 -7.75 10.86
CA ASP A 661 -8.16 -8.24 10.34
C ASP A 661 -8.26 -8.18 8.81
N VAL A 662 -7.43 -7.38 8.13
CA VAL A 662 -7.54 -7.11 6.69
C VAL A 662 -7.35 -8.38 5.84
N SER A 663 -6.39 -9.24 6.17
CA SER A 663 -6.18 -10.50 5.44
C SER A 663 -7.43 -11.39 5.49
N TYR A 664 -8.12 -11.42 6.62
CA TYR A 664 -9.33 -12.21 6.84
C TYR A 664 -10.52 -11.72 6.02
N ILE A 665 -10.66 -10.39 5.83
CA ILE A 665 -11.76 -9.80 5.04
C ILE A 665 -11.73 -10.30 3.58
N PHE A 666 -10.53 -10.57 3.07
CA PHE A 666 -10.31 -10.88 1.66
C PHE A 666 -9.95 -12.34 1.35
N LEU A 667 -10.01 -13.27 2.33
CA LEU A 667 -9.55 -14.67 2.23
C LEU A 667 -8.04 -14.85 2.00
N GLN A 668 -7.23 -13.94 2.54
CA GLN A 668 -5.77 -13.92 2.37
C GLN A 668 -5.01 -14.30 3.63
N ALA A 669 -5.80 -14.69 4.61
CA ALA A 669 -5.41 -15.15 5.91
C ALA A 669 -5.04 -16.64 5.86
N ALA A 670 -4.04 -17.05 6.64
CA ALA A 670 -3.70 -18.46 6.81
C ALA A 670 -4.85 -19.25 7.46
N ASP A 671 -5.60 -18.63 8.38
CA ASP A 671 -6.81 -19.20 8.96
C ASP A 671 -8.03 -18.89 8.06
N VAL A 672 -8.11 -19.66 6.98
CA VAL A 672 -9.19 -19.58 5.98
C VAL A 672 -10.56 -19.87 6.60
N ALA A 673 -10.63 -20.73 7.61
CA ALA A 673 -11.90 -21.09 8.26
C ALA A 673 -12.50 -19.89 9.01
N MET A 674 -11.68 -19.21 9.80
CA MET A 674 -12.08 -17.97 10.48
C MET A 674 -12.42 -16.86 9.47
N SER A 675 -11.64 -16.73 8.40
CA SER A 675 -11.91 -15.74 7.34
C SER A 675 -13.29 -15.94 6.73
N ARG A 676 -13.62 -17.18 6.35
CA ARG A 676 -14.94 -17.56 5.83
C ARG A 676 -16.05 -17.27 6.83
N GLU A 677 -15.86 -17.59 8.11
CA GLU A 677 -16.85 -17.30 9.15
C GLU A 677 -17.11 -15.80 9.32
N MET A 678 -16.05 -14.98 9.36
CA MET A 678 -16.17 -13.52 9.43
C MET A 678 -16.92 -12.95 8.21
N MET A 679 -16.54 -13.39 7.02
CA MET A 679 -17.17 -12.94 5.77
C MET A 679 -18.65 -13.33 5.67
N VAL A 680 -19.07 -14.48 6.24
CA VAL A 680 -20.50 -14.84 6.28
C VAL A 680 -21.32 -13.75 6.96
N TYR A 681 -20.86 -13.20 8.08
CA TYR A 681 -21.57 -12.10 8.76
C TYR A 681 -21.59 -10.82 7.92
N GLU A 682 -20.48 -10.47 7.27
CA GLU A 682 -20.39 -9.26 6.44
C GLU A 682 -21.25 -9.36 5.17
N ILE A 683 -21.26 -10.51 4.51
CA ILE A 683 -22.09 -10.77 3.34
C ILE A 683 -23.57 -10.82 3.73
N ASN A 684 -23.91 -11.47 4.85
CA ASN A 684 -25.26 -11.43 5.43
C ASN A 684 -25.71 -9.99 5.65
N PHE A 685 -24.86 -9.16 6.25
CA PHE A 685 -25.14 -7.76 6.51
C PHE A 685 -25.36 -6.96 5.21
N ALA A 686 -24.55 -7.18 4.17
CA ALA A 686 -24.73 -6.53 2.88
C ALA A 686 -26.09 -6.86 2.22
N TYR A 687 -26.57 -8.10 2.42
CA TYR A 687 -27.88 -8.57 1.93
C TYR A 687 -29.05 -8.04 2.74
N ASP A 688 -28.99 -8.24 4.06
CA ASP A 688 -30.14 -8.23 4.96
C ASP A 688 -30.11 -7.05 5.94
N LEU A 689 -29.02 -6.27 5.98
CA LEU A 689 -28.72 -5.26 7.01
C LEU A 689 -28.71 -5.81 8.45
N ASP A 690 -28.49 -7.13 8.56
CA ASP A 690 -28.35 -7.88 9.80
C ASP A 690 -27.27 -8.96 9.57
N PRO A 691 -26.18 -8.99 10.37
CA PRO A 691 -25.11 -9.97 10.18
C PRO A 691 -25.58 -11.42 10.40
N ASN A 692 -26.71 -11.65 11.07
CA ASN A 692 -27.28 -12.98 11.26
C ASN A 692 -28.06 -13.50 10.04
N GLY A 693 -28.22 -12.65 9.02
CA GLY A 693 -28.99 -12.93 7.81
C GLY A 693 -30.50 -13.04 8.03
N ALA A 694 -31.27 -13.17 6.94
CA ALA A 694 -32.74 -13.21 6.98
C ALA A 694 -33.33 -14.32 7.87
N ALA A 695 -32.68 -15.49 7.93
CA ALA A 695 -33.13 -16.61 8.77
C ALA A 695 -32.80 -16.42 10.26
N LYS A 696 -31.96 -15.45 10.61
CA LYS A 696 -31.41 -15.20 11.96
C LYS A 696 -30.70 -16.42 12.59
N THR A 697 -30.40 -17.43 11.77
CA THR A 697 -29.71 -18.69 12.10
C THR A 697 -28.84 -19.17 10.91
N GLY A 698 -28.54 -18.28 9.96
CA GLY A 698 -28.01 -18.66 8.64
C GLY A 698 -26.48 -18.78 8.58
N ASN A 699 -25.99 -19.99 8.29
CA ASN A 699 -24.62 -20.39 7.96
C ASN A 699 -23.50 -20.16 9.00
N SER A 700 -23.67 -19.29 10.00
CA SER A 700 -22.76 -19.16 11.14
C SER A 700 -23.33 -19.83 12.41
N SER A 701 -22.46 -20.33 13.28
CA SER A 701 -22.87 -21.11 14.46
C SER A 701 -23.37 -20.27 15.63
N LEU A 702 -23.04 -18.96 15.66
CA LEU A 702 -23.29 -18.06 16.78
C LEU A 702 -24.20 -16.89 16.40
N TYR A 703 -25.24 -16.65 17.18
CA TYR A 703 -26.07 -15.46 17.03
C TYR A 703 -25.30 -14.21 17.50
N TRP A 704 -25.18 -13.20 16.64
CA TRP A 704 -24.57 -11.89 16.93
C TRP A 704 -25.65 -10.88 17.34
N PRO A 705 -25.85 -10.64 18.65
CA PRO A 705 -26.84 -9.67 19.13
C PRO A 705 -26.42 -8.24 18.79
N GLN A 706 -27.42 -7.39 18.61
CA GLN A 706 -27.21 -5.94 18.53
C GLN A 706 -26.57 -5.42 19.83
N HIS A 707 -25.69 -4.43 19.68
CA HIS A 707 -25.11 -3.70 20.79
C HIS A 707 -26.12 -2.72 21.36
N GLN A 708 -26.35 -2.76 22.68
CA GLN A 708 -27.32 -1.89 23.36
C GLN A 708 -26.73 -1.30 24.65
N TYR A 709 -26.38 -0.02 24.62
CA TYR A 709 -25.97 0.71 25.81
C TYR A 709 -27.18 1.37 26.51
N PRO A 710 -27.27 1.36 27.86
CA PRO A 710 -26.37 0.68 28.80
C PRO A 710 -26.76 -0.78 29.10
N ALA A 711 -27.91 -1.25 28.61
CA ALA A 711 -28.56 -2.47 29.07
C ALA A 711 -27.82 -3.78 28.74
N ASN A 712 -27.23 -3.88 27.55
CA ASN A 712 -26.57 -5.08 27.05
C ASN A 712 -25.46 -4.75 26.03
N LYS A 713 -24.23 -4.56 26.53
CA LYS A 713 -23.06 -4.11 25.75
C LYS A 713 -22.39 -5.26 25.00
N ASN A 714 -23.16 -6.17 24.42
CA ASN A 714 -22.61 -7.35 23.73
C ASN A 714 -21.74 -6.95 22.55
N ILE A 715 -20.64 -7.68 22.38
CA ILE A 715 -19.81 -7.69 21.19
C ILE A 715 -19.42 -9.11 20.81
N MET A 716 -19.20 -9.34 19.51
CA MET A 716 -18.61 -10.57 19.00
C MET A 716 -17.11 -10.54 19.29
N ARG A 717 -16.60 -11.58 19.95
CA ARG A 717 -15.17 -11.82 20.10
C ARG A 717 -14.74 -12.83 19.04
N MET A 718 -13.87 -12.40 18.14
CA MET A 718 -13.42 -13.22 17.00
C MET A 718 -12.00 -13.74 17.27
N ASP A 719 -11.88 -14.95 17.80
CA ASP A 719 -10.61 -15.68 17.92
C ASP A 719 -10.50 -16.76 16.83
N SER A 720 -9.27 -17.16 16.52
CA SER A 720 -9.00 -18.30 15.63
C SER A 720 -9.70 -19.57 16.15
N GLY A 721 -10.49 -20.19 15.29
CA GLY A 721 -11.24 -21.42 15.58
C GLY A 721 -12.44 -21.29 16.53
N ASN A 722 -12.75 -20.11 17.10
CA ASN A 722 -13.90 -19.97 18.00
C ASN A 722 -14.39 -18.51 18.13
N PHE A 723 -15.59 -18.23 17.62
CA PHE A 723 -16.28 -16.96 17.87
C PHE A 723 -17.15 -17.08 19.13
N THR A 724 -17.10 -16.06 19.99
CA THR A 724 -17.84 -16.04 21.26
C THR A 724 -18.47 -14.68 21.51
N LEU A 725 -19.44 -14.60 22.43
CA LEU A 725 -19.98 -13.32 22.90
C LEU A 725 -19.25 -12.85 24.16
N GLN A 726 -18.95 -11.56 24.23
CA GLN A 726 -18.44 -10.92 25.45
C GLN A 726 -19.10 -9.56 25.68
N GLN A 727 -19.04 -9.07 26.91
CA GLN A 727 -19.45 -7.71 27.24
C GLN A 727 -18.32 -6.72 26.92
N ASP A 728 -18.67 -5.59 26.32
CA ASP A 728 -17.74 -4.50 25.98
C ASP A 728 -17.43 -3.62 27.20
N THR A 729 -16.92 -4.24 28.27
CA THR A 729 -16.60 -3.59 29.56
C THR A 729 -15.10 -3.55 29.86
N LEU A 730 -14.26 -4.14 29.01
CA LEU A 730 -12.81 -4.14 29.19
C LEU A 730 -12.28 -2.71 29.26
N ARG A 731 -11.54 -2.39 30.32
CA ARG A 731 -10.93 -1.07 30.55
C ARG A 731 -11.92 0.11 30.51
N GLU A 732 -13.17 -0.12 30.88
CA GLU A 732 -14.19 0.94 30.88
C GLU A 732 -13.80 2.11 31.81
N ASP A 733 -13.22 1.82 32.97
CA ASP A 733 -12.74 2.82 33.93
C ASP A 733 -11.57 3.65 33.37
N GLN A 734 -10.62 3.04 32.64
CA GLN A 734 -9.55 3.81 32.00
C GLN A 734 -10.07 4.67 30.85
N MET A 735 -11.01 4.16 30.04
CA MET A 735 -11.50 4.86 28.86
C MET A 735 -12.46 6.01 29.17
N ILE A 736 -13.04 6.06 30.39
CA ILE A 736 -13.97 7.13 30.77
C ILE A 736 -13.32 8.53 30.69
N VAL A 737 -11.99 8.61 30.82
CA VAL A 737 -11.23 9.86 30.68
C VAL A 737 -11.46 10.53 29.33
N PHE A 738 -11.73 9.75 28.27
CA PHE A 738 -12.00 10.27 26.94
C PHE A 738 -13.42 10.79 26.75
N ASP A 739 -14.32 10.52 27.70
CA ASP A 739 -15.69 11.05 27.72
C ASP A 739 -15.77 12.43 28.40
N ASP A 740 -14.74 12.81 29.18
CA ASP A 740 -14.62 14.16 29.77
C ASP A 740 -14.60 15.21 28.65
N PRO A 741 -15.49 16.22 28.64
CA PRO A 741 -15.56 17.20 27.56
C PRO A 741 -14.28 18.00 27.34
N ALA A 742 -13.55 18.36 28.40
CA ALA A 742 -12.32 19.14 28.29
C ALA A 742 -11.20 18.29 27.68
N ILE A 743 -11.03 17.05 28.16
CA ILE A 743 -10.08 16.10 27.58
C ILE A 743 -10.45 15.78 26.14
N ASN A 744 -11.73 15.45 25.88
CA ASN A 744 -12.25 15.08 24.57
C ASN A 744 -12.00 16.16 23.51
N VAL A 745 -12.20 17.43 23.86
CA VAL A 745 -11.89 18.58 22.99
C VAL A 745 -10.39 18.75 22.82
N ALA A 746 -9.60 18.70 23.90
CA ALA A 746 -8.15 18.90 23.84
C ALA A 746 -7.41 17.85 23.00
N ILE A 747 -7.88 16.60 23.01
CA ILE A 747 -7.29 15.51 22.21
C ILE A 747 -7.87 15.41 20.79
N GLN A 748 -8.85 16.25 20.46
CA GLN A 748 -9.38 16.41 19.10
C GLN A 748 -8.80 17.64 18.41
N ALA A 749 -8.71 18.79 19.09
CA ALA A 749 -8.17 20.03 18.55
C ALA A 749 -6.67 19.89 18.23
#